data_AF-A0A6B8T875-F1
#
_entry.id   AF-A0A6B8T875-F1
#
_cell.length_a   1.000
_cell.length_b   1.000
_cell.length_c   1.000
_cell.angle_alpha   90.00
_cell.angle_beta   90.00
_cell.angle_gamma   90.00
#
_symmetry.space_group_name_H-M   'P 1'
#
loop_
_entity.id
_entity.type
_entity.pdbx_description
1 polymer ?
#
loop_
_entity_poly.entity_id
_entity_poly.type
_entity_poly.pdbx_seq_one_letter_code
_entity_poly.pdbx_strand_id
1 'polypeptide(L)'
;MKYFYKNISLLWLLLLASLSAEGQQHYWRKAELKQQRSDTNLSAVAQYFTLDKDAFGRVLRGATTARGGTIVEIPNAKGQLISYRITPTQVLSDELAQKYPSILTFEGVGVDDDSQRIRFTFSDFGLDAIMQQNLHYAFVEAEEHGGNLYRVYYYSDAGKIPLECATLAAQLPQPSPTQRPTYQTKAVQRTFRIAIACTPQYTEYFWGKDEAFAQIVNTLNRVNAVYGQQLSVAFQLVSDKNIIFDDKTNDPFSSINYNDWDYSSGVLQQLLDDKVGNANYDIGHLFHNGNNGGNAGCIGCVCSPDRKGQGFSSYPFARMGRFRSAFDIDVVAHEIGHQMGATHTFSYRREYGSDSQMEPGSGSTIMSYAGVSGSYDLQAHNDPYFHHRSVYDISTFIDITSCATEQPTHNTPPDIPDLPSYTIPKSTAYLLEGTATDADGDSLLYTWEQADNRTNGSGYYFSPLLNNGATARSLPPSTLPYRYIPRLSRIVAGTLTQENPKRNDAWETVLNKGRTLHWSFVVIDRPNAANQMGNTAYKTIEVVVNDDAGPFVITSQSQPTTWIMGEKVTINWNVAGTDQAPISAKKMKLLLSTDGGETFSVTLATGLSNTGKAVIEVPAGTKTTKGRLMLKAEDNIFLAVNAATITIKEDTDDDGDGVYSLHDNCPHTYNPDQTDTDGDGIGDACDDDIDGDGIPNEQDNEIDQVLIPNAFTPNGDGINDFYTIIRAERYPHNTLYIYDTLGNEVYRAKGYKNQWNGYHTNGKRLPQGAYQYLFSTDGSKQQEKRGWLYLNY
;
A
#
# COMPACT_ATOMS: atom_id res chain seq x y z
N MET A 1 39.12 -40.71 -50.64
CA MET A 1 38.78 -39.27 -50.61
C MET A 1 37.46 -39.00 -49.87
N LYS A 2 37.25 -39.55 -48.66
CA LYS A 2 36.04 -39.29 -47.84
C LYS A 2 36.34 -38.97 -46.36
N TYR A 3 37.61 -38.73 -46.02
CA TYR A 3 38.06 -38.38 -44.66
C TYR A 3 38.69 -36.98 -44.56
N PHE A 4 38.78 -36.22 -45.66
CA PHE A 4 39.41 -34.89 -45.67
C PHE A 4 38.42 -33.71 -45.60
N TYR A 5 37.11 -33.95 -45.77
CA TYR A 5 36.08 -32.90 -45.76
C TYR A 5 35.32 -32.77 -44.44
N LYS A 6 35.48 -33.71 -43.49
CA LYS A 6 34.77 -33.64 -42.20
C LYS A 6 35.45 -32.72 -41.16
N ASN A 7 36.75 -32.45 -41.33
CA ASN A 7 37.51 -31.57 -40.43
C ASN A 7 37.56 -30.10 -40.86
N ILE A 8 37.27 -29.79 -42.14
CA ILE A 8 37.23 -28.40 -42.62
C ILE A 8 35.87 -27.74 -42.28
N SER A 9 34.76 -28.48 -42.33
CA SER A 9 33.46 -27.95 -41.88
C SER A 9 33.36 -27.76 -40.36
N LEU A 10 34.05 -28.57 -39.54
CA LEU A 10 34.10 -28.32 -38.09
C LEU A 10 34.98 -27.12 -37.73
N LEU A 11 36.08 -26.87 -38.46
CA LEU A 11 36.91 -25.68 -38.23
C LEU A 11 36.20 -24.38 -38.66
N TRP A 12 35.37 -24.41 -39.71
CA TRP A 12 34.59 -23.23 -40.10
C TRP A 12 33.37 -22.98 -39.21
N LEU A 13 32.73 -24.01 -38.64
CA LEU A 13 31.68 -23.82 -37.63
C LEU A 13 32.24 -23.37 -36.28
N LEU A 14 33.46 -23.75 -35.90
CA LEU A 14 34.13 -23.25 -34.69
C LEU A 14 34.71 -21.83 -34.87
N LEU A 15 35.06 -21.41 -36.09
CA LEU A 15 35.43 -20.01 -36.38
C LEU A 15 34.23 -19.07 -36.55
N LEU A 16 33.05 -19.58 -36.92
CA LEU A 16 31.80 -18.79 -36.96
C LEU A 16 31.09 -18.75 -35.60
N ALA A 17 31.27 -19.75 -34.73
CA ALA A 17 30.79 -19.72 -33.35
C ALA A 17 31.69 -18.92 -32.38
N SER A 18 32.85 -18.44 -32.84
CA SER A 18 33.73 -17.53 -32.08
C SER A 18 33.59 -16.05 -32.49
N LEU A 19 32.65 -15.73 -33.39
CA LEU A 19 32.33 -14.36 -33.80
C LEU A 19 30.90 -13.91 -33.44
N SER A 20 30.14 -14.74 -32.71
CA SER A 20 28.83 -14.38 -32.14
C SER A 20 28.79 -14.49 -30.61
N ALA A 21 29.96 -14.53 -29.98
CA ALA A 21 30.13 -14.10 -28.60
C ALA A 21 30.66 -12.66 -28.66
N GLU A 22 29.77 -11.68 -28.86
CA GLU A 22 30.04 -10.35 -28.31
C GLU A 22 30.23 -10.57 -26.81
N GLY A 23 31.49 -10.59 -26.38
CA GLY A 23 31.82 -10.72 -24.97
C GLY A 23 31.10 -9.62 -24.22
N GLN A 24 30.21 -10.00 -23.31
CA GLN A 24 29.64 -9.09 -22.32
C GLN A 24 30.80 -8.35 -21.64
N GLN A 25 31.07 -7.12 -22.08
CA GLN A 25 32.02 -6.26 -21.40
C GLN A 25 31.32 -5.72 -20.16
N HIS A 26 31.55 -6.38 -19.02
CA HIS A 26 31.17 -5.81 -17.74
C HIS A 26 32.06 -4.59 -17.46
N TYR A 27 31.53 -3.40 -17.72
CA TYR A 27 32.19 -2.12 -17.43
C TYR A 27 32.34 -1.88 -15.94
N TRP A 28 31.43 -2.46 -15.16
CA TRP A 28 31.35 -2.32 -13.72
C TRP A 28 32.01 -3.50 -13.00
N ARG A 29 32.75 -3.22 -11.94
CA ARG A 29 33.29 -4.25 -11.03
C ARG A 29 32.92 -3.90 -9.60
N LYS A 30 32.38 -4.86 -8.85
CA LYS A 30 32.09 -4.65 -7.43
C LYS A 30 33.40 -4.38 -6.67
N ALA A 31 33.41 -3.35 -5.85
CA ALA A 31 34.56 -2.94 -5.05
C ALA A 31 34.32 -3.27 -3.57
N GLU A 32 35.34 -3.78 -2.90
CA GLU A 32 35.33 -3.92 -1.43
C GLU A 32 36.06 -2.73 -0.82
N LEU A 33 35.37 -1.96 0.02
CA LEU A 33 36.05 -0.96 0.83
C LEU A 33 36.84 -1.66 1.93
N LYS A 34 38.17 -1.57 1.88
CA LYS A 34 39.00 -1.77 3.07
C LYS A 34 38.62 -0.67 4.07
N GLN A 35 38.16 -1.05 5.26
CA GLN A 35 37.78 -0.16 6.37
C GLN A 35 38.76 1.01 6.53
N GLN A 36 38.48 2.14 5.88
CA GLN A 36 39.12 3.43 6.13
C GLN A 36 38.41 4.54 5.35
N ARG A 37 37.15 4.78 5.70
CA ARG A 37 36.52 6.12 5.68
C ARG A 37 35.31 6.04 6.60
N SER A 38 35.58 6.35 7.87
CA SER A 38 34.56 6.66 8.86
C SER A 38 33.90 7.95 8.42
N ASP A 39 32.73 7.90 7.79
CA ASP A 39 31.72 8.96 7.89
C ASP A 39 30.36 8.43 7.41
N THR A 40 29.36 8.54 8.29
CA THR A 40 27.92 8.30 8.11
C THR A 40 27.40 6.85 8.08
N ASN A 41 26.18 6.66 8.60
CA ASN A 41 25.38 5.42 8.55
C ASN A 41 25.21 4.86 7.11
N LEU A 42 25.30 5.72 6.09
CA LEU A 42 25.13 5.36 4.68
C LEU A 42 26.23 4.43 4.17
N SER A 43 27.45 4.56 4.70
CA SER A 43 28.60 3.73 4.32
C SER A 43 28.41 2.24 4.65
N ALA A 44 27.52 1.91 5.60
CA ALA A 44 27.23 0.55 6.02
C ALA A 44 26.17 -0.16 5.15
N VAL A 45 25.35 0.59 4.42
CA VAL A 45 24.20 0.09 3.65
C VAL A 45 24.39 0.23 2.13
N ALA A 46 25.29 1.12 1.69
CA ALA A 46 25.60 1.31 0.28
C ALA A 46 26.46 0.19 -0.33
N GLN A 47 26.34 0.02 -1.65
CA GLN A 47 27.21 -0.84 -2.46
C GLN A 47 28.25 0.00 -3.18
N TYR A 48 29.43 -0.58 -3.44
CA TYR A 48 30.54 0.11 -4.09
C TYR A 48 30.97 -0.59 -5.37
N PHE A 49 31.27 0.21 -6.39
CA PHE A 49 31.67 -0.29 -7.70
C PHE A 49 32.77 0.57 -8.31
N THR A 50 33.57 -0.03 -9.19
CA THR A 50 34.44 0.69 -10.12
C THR A 50 33.93 0.60 -11.55
N LEU A 51 34.23 1.61 -12.37
CA LEU A 51 33.82 1.71 -13.77
C LEU A 51 35.04 1.83 -14.70
N ASP A 52 35.10 1.02 -15.76
CA ASP A 52 35.95 1.27 -16.92
C ASP A 52 35.37 2.43 -17.74
N LYS A 53 35.70 3.66 -17.33
CA LYS A 53 35.16 4.88 -17.95
C LYS A 53 35.49 5.00 -19.43
N ASP A 54 36.66 4.57 -19.85
CA ASP A 54 37.08 4.71 -21.24
C ASP A 54 36.27 3.79 -22.14
N ALA A 55 36.06 2.53 -21.73
CA ALA A 55 35.21 1.60 -22.45
C ALA A 55 33.75 2.07 -22.45
N PHE A 56 33.23 2.46 -21.28
CA PHE A 56 31.85 2.92 -21.15
C PHE A 56 31.58 4.19 -21.97
N GLY A 57 32.48 5.18 -21.89
CA GLY A 57 32.38 6.44 -22.63
C GLY A 57 32.42 6.28 -24.15
N ARG A 58 33.12 5.25 -24.68
CA ARG A 58 33.07 4.93 -26.12
C ARG A 58 31.69 4.45 -26.55
N VAL A 59 31.05 3.61 -25.74
CA VAL A 59 29.68 3.12 -26.00
C VAL A 59 28.68 4.27 -25.98
N LEU A 60 28.77 5.13 -24.97
CA LEU A 60 27.86 6.28 -24.83
C LEU A 60 28.01 7.29 -25.99
N ARG A 61 29.24 7.57 -26.44
CA ARG A 61 29.46 8.43 -27.62
C ARG A 61 28.89 7.82 -28.90
N GLY A 62 28.86 6.49 -29.03
CA GLY A 62 28.15 5.82 -30.12
C GLY A 62 26.63 5.96 -29.98
N ALA A 63 26.12 5.86 -28.75
CA ALA A 63 24.69 5.93 -28.44
C ALA A 63 24.02 7.25 -28.84
N THR A 64 24.77 8.37 -28.87
CA THR A 64 24.24 9.68 -29.31
C THR A 64 23.81 9.71 -30.78
N THR A 65 24.27 8.76 -31.60
CA THR A 65 23.98 8.69 -33.04
C THR A 65 23.26 7.41 -33.47
N ALA A 66 23.06 6.46 -32.56
CA ALA A 66 22.52 5.14 -32.85
C ALA A 66 21.00 5.15 -33.08
N ARG A 67 20.56 4.61 -34.22
CA ARG A 67 19.13 4.40 -34.54
C ARG A 67 18.70 3.03 -34.00
N GLY A 68 18.11 2.97 -32.79
CA GLY A 68 17.61 1.72 -32.20
C GLY A 68 17.73 1.59 -30.68
N GLY A 69 18.31 2.59 -30.00
CA GLY A 69 18.55 2.59 -28.56
C GLY A 69 19.73 1.68 -28.18
N THR A 70 20.69 2.24 -27.45
CA THR A 70 21.84 1.49 -26.94
C THR A 70 21.46 0.83 -25.61
N ILE A 71 21.94 -0.39 -25.34
CA ILE A 71 21.76 -1.04 -24.04
C ILE A 71 23.03 -0.88 -23.22
N VAL A 72 22.89 -0.45 -21.98
CA VAL A 72 24.00 -0.37 -21.00
C VAL A 72 23.60 -1.00 -19.67
N GLU A 73 24.56 -1.57 -18.97
CA GLU A 73 24.37 -2.11 -17.63
C GLU A 73 24.82 -1.10 -16.58
N ILE A 74 24.00 -0.85 -15.56
CA ILE A 74 24.31 0.02 -14.42
C ILE A 74 23.92 -0.68 -13.11
N PRO A 75 24.78 -0.68 -12.06
CA PRO A 75 24.49 -1.32 -10.79
C PRO A 75 23.36 -0.63 -10.03
N ASN A 76 22.48 -1.41 -9.41
CA ASN A 76 21.46 -0.95 -8.48
C ASN A 76 21.94 -1.00 -7.01
N ALA A 77 21.13 -0.48 -6.09
CA ALA A 77 21.44 -0.45 -4.65
C ALA A 77 21.53 -1.84 -3.99
N LYS A 78 21.02 -2.89 -4.65
CA LYS A 78 21.17 -4.30 -4.21
C LYS A 78 22.47 -4.93 -4.75
N GLY A 79 23.24 -4.20 -5.55
CA GLY A 79 24.49 -4.64 -6.15
C GLY A 79 24.32 -5.52 -7.39
N GLN A 80 23.15 -5.49 -8.03
CA GLN A 80 22.85 -6.19 -9.27
C GLN A 80 23.01 -5.24 -10.46
N LEU A 81 23.52 -5.74 -11.59
CA LEU A 81 23.57 -4.98 -12.84
C LEU A 81 22.21 -5.01 -13.53
N ILE A 82 21.68 -3.84 -13.85
CA ILE A 82 20.40 -3.66 -14.54
C ILE A 82 20.67 -3.17 -15.95
N SER A 83 20.08 -3.85 -16.94
CA SER A 83 20.15 -3.45 -18.35
C SER A 83 19.13 -2.37 -18.66
N TYR A 84 19.60 -1.22 -19.15
CA TYR A 84 18.76 -0.12 -19.59
C TYR A 84 18.93 0.13 -21.08
N ARG A 85 17.81 0.25 -21.80
CA ARG A 85 17.81 0.86 -23.14
C ARG A 85 17.81 2.37 -22.97
N ILE A 86 18.87 3.02 -23.43
CA ILE A 86 19.12 4.45 -23.20
C ILE A 86 18.85 5.32 -24.43
N THR A 87 18.42 6.54 -24.15
CA THR A 87 18.15 7.61 -25.12
C THR A 87 18.84 8.90 -24.67
N PRO A 88 19.53 9.62 -25.57
CA PRO A 88 20.14 10.92 -25.24
C PRO A 88 19.07 11.94 -24.82
N THR A 89 19.38 12.74 -23.81
CA THR A 89 18.53 13.85 -23.35
C THR A 89 19.23 15.18 -23.54
N GLN A 90 18.49 16.27 -23.65
CA GLN A 90 19.04 17.61 -23.91
C GLN A 90 18.99 18.50 -22.67
N VAL A 91 19.87 18.24 -21.69
CA VAL A 91 20.00 19.09 -20.48
C VAL A 91 20.82 20.35 -20.80
N LEU A 92 21.81 20.25 -21.67
CA LEU A 92 22.56 21.39 -22.18
C LEU A 92 21.82 21.99 -23.39
N SER A 93 21.82 23.32 -23.51
CA SER A 93 21.48 23.97 -24.79
C SER A 93 22.39 23.50 -25.92
N ASP A 94 21.94 23.65 -27.17
CA ASP A 94 22.71 23.19 -28.34
C ASP A 94 24.11 23.79 -28.42
N GLU A 95 24.24 25.08 -28.09
CA GLU A 95 25.53 25.78 -28.03
C GLU A 95 26.46 25.16 -26.99
N LEU A 96 25.96 24.91 -25.78
CA LEU A 96 26.75 24.33 -24.70
C LEU A 96 27.08 22.85 -24.96
N ALA A 97 26.16 22.08 -25.54
CA ALA A 97 26.41 20.69 -25.92
C ALA A 97 27.52 20.57 -26.97
N GLN A 98 27.56 21.49 -27.94
CA GLN A 98 28.65 21.56 -28.92
C GLN A 98 29.98 21.97 -28.29
N LYS A 99 29.94 22.88 -27.31
CA LYS A 99 31.13 23.37 -26.60
C LYS A 99 31.71 22.34 -25.62
N TYR A 100 30.86 21.52 -25.01
CA TYR A 100 31.21 20.54 -23.98
C TYR A 100 30.84 19.10 -24.37
N PRO A 101 31.40 18.57 -25.48
CA PRO A 101 31.00 17.27 -26.02
C PRO A 101 31.40 16.06 -25.16
N SER A 102 32.19 16.26 -24.10
CA SER A 102 32.51 15.19 -23.14
C SER A 102 31.43 14.99 -22.07
N ILE A 103 30.49 15.93 -21.91
CA ILE A 103 29.36 15.80 -20.99
C ILE A 103 28.16 15.26 -21.75
N LEU A 104 27.73 14.05 -21.40
CA LEU A 104 26.62 13.35 -22.03
C LEU A 104 25.52 13.11 -21.01
N THR A 105 24.27 13.36 -21.40
CA THR A 105 23.10 13.10 -20.57
C THR A 105 22.15 12.13 -21.25
N PHE A 106 21.64 11.17 -20.49
CA PHE A 106 20.76 10.13 -20.98
C PHE A 106 19.60 9.89 -20.02
N GLU A 107 18.52 9.35 -20.57
CA GLU A 107 17.47 8.62 -19.85
C GLU A 107 17.41 7.18 -20.34
N GLY A 108 16.76 6.30 -19.61
CA GLY A 108 16.58 4.91 -20.03
C GLY A 108 15.47 4.17 -19.32
N VAL A 109 15.04 3.08 -19.97
CA VAL A 109 14.01 2.14 -19.52
C VAL A 109 14.65 0.76 -19.32
N GLY A 110 14.28 0.07 -18.24
CA GLY A 110 14.75 -1.30 -17.99
C GLY A 110 14.36 -2.24 -19.13
N VAL A 111 15.29 -3.11 -19.54
CA VAL A 111 15.05 -4.08 -20.62
C VAL A 111 14.17 -5.24 -20.15
N ASP A 112 14.38 -5.68 -18.91
CA ASP A 112 13.66 -6.82 -18.32
C ASP A 112 12.44 -6.40 -17.50
N ASP A 113 12.38 -5.13 -17.08
CA ASP A 113 11.34 -4.55 -16.23
C ASP A 113 11.11 -3.08 -16.63
N ASP A 114 9.99 -2.83 -17.30
CA ASP A 114 9.59 -1.50 -17.76
C ASP A 114 9.04 -0.60 -16.65
N SER A 115 9.05 -1.01 -15.38
CA SER A 115 8.86 -0.11 -14.25
C SER A 115 10.16 0.62 -13.88
N GLN A 116 11.31 0.09 -14.29
CA GLN A 116 12.63 0.64 -14.01
C GLN A 116 12.96 1.78 -14.97
N ARG A 117 13.42 2.90 -14.42
CA ARG A 117 13.85 4.09 -15.14
C ARG A 117 15.17 4.59 -14.59
N ILE A 118 15.94 5.24 -15.46
CA ILE A 118 17.18 5.90 -15.08
C ILE A 118 17.32 7.23 -15.82
N ARG A 119 17.86 8.24 -15.15
CA ARG A 119 18.54 9.36 -15.80
C ARG A 119 19.97 9.43 -15.28
N PHE A 120 20.93 9.66 -16.16
CA PHE A 120 22.32 9.78 -15.75
C PHE A 120 23.10 10.77 -16.62
N THR A 121 24.13 11.31 -16.00
CA THR A 121 25.10 12.20 -16.62
C THR A 121 26.45 11.50 -16.61
N PHE A 122 27.13 11.45 -17.74
CA PHE A 122 28.48 10.93 -17.89
C PHE A 122 29.41 12.05 -18.35
N SER A 123 30.56 12.18 -17.69
CA SER A 123 31.59 13.15 -18.05
C SER A 123 32.99 12.59 -17.80
N ASP A 124 34.03 13.37 -18.10
CA ASP A 124 35.41 13.01 -17.78
C ASP A 124 35.62 12.78 -16.26
N PHE A 125 34.75 13.36 -15.42
CA PHE A 125 34.77 13.27 -13.95
C PHE A 125 33.93 12.11 -13.39
N GLY A 126 33.27 11.32 -14.25
CA GLY A 126 32.53 10.13 -13.85
C GLY A 126 31.05 10.17 -14.22
N LEU A 127 30.32 9.22 -13.64
CA LEU A 127 28.89 8.99 -13.82
C LEU A 127 28.08 9.30 -12.56
N ASP A 128 27.03 10.09 -12.71
CA ASP A 128 26.02 10.26 -11.66
C ASP A 128 24.65 9.89 -12.22
N ALA A 129 23.90 9.09 -11.46
CA ALA A 129 22.58 8.61 -11.88
C ALA A 129 21.53 8.75 -10.79
N ILE A 130 20.29 8.93 -11.23
CA ILE A 130 19.07 8.70 -10.47
C ILE A 130 18.32 7.55 -11.12
N MET A 131 18.06 6.51 -10.35
CA MET A 131 17.29 5.34 -10.75
C MET A 131 15.98 5.35 -10.00
N GLN A 132 14.91 4.92 -10.63
CA GLN A 132 13.64 4.71 -9.94
C GLN A 132 12.92 3.46 -10.42
N GLN A 133 12.25 2.81 -9.48
CA GLN A 133 11.31 1.73 -9.74
C GLN A 133 10.05 2.05 -8.94
N ASN A 134 8.92 2.29 -9.62
CA ASN A 134 7.68 2.75 -8.98
C ASN A 134 7.89 3.94 -8.03
N LEU A 135 8.69 4.94 -8.44
CA LEU A 135 9.03 6.13 -7.63
C LEU A 135 9.76 5.84 -6.31
N HIS A 136 10.34 4.64 -6.16
CA HIS A 136 11.38 4.38 -5.19
C HIS A 136 12.74 4.67 -5.81
N TYR A 137 13.47 5.63 -5.24
CA TYR A 137 14.67 6.17 -5.84
C TYR A 137 15.96 5.58 -5.25
N ALA A 138 16.91 5.33 -6.14
CA ALA A 138 18.28 4.98 -5.82
C ALA A 138 19.25 5.86 -6.61
N PHE A 139 20.45 6.04 -6.09
CA PHE A 139 21.44 6.94 -6.68
C PHE A 139 22.75 6.21 -6.94
N VAL A 140 23.42 6.61 -8.02
CA VAL A 140 24.84 6.30 -8.29
C VAL A 140 25.62 7.61 -8.20
N GLU A 141 26.67 7.63 -7.39
CA GLU A 141 27.49 8.82 -7.14
C GLU A 141 28.97 8.48 -7.16
N ALA A 142 29.78 9.20 -7.94
CA ALA A 142 31.23 9.20 -7.85
C ALA A 142 31.75 9.68 -6.47
N GLU A 143 32.64 8.93 -5.84
CA GLU A 143 33.19 9.19 -4.49
C GLU A 143 34.48 10.03 -4.50
N GLU A 144 35.14 10.10 -5.66
CA GLU A 144 36.45 10.69 -5.85
C GLU A 144 36.50 11.55 -7.11
N HIS A 145 37.45 12.49 -7.14
CA HIS A 145 37.67 13.43 -8.26
C HIS A 145 37.84 12.70 -9.59
N GLY A 146 38.57 11.58 -9.61
CA GLY A 146 38.80 10.80 -10.82
C GLY A 146 37.59 10.01 -11.31
N GLY A 147 36.47 9.93 -10.57
CA GLY A 147 35.27 9.23 -10.99
C GLY A 147 35.47 7.74 -11.30
N ASN A 148 36.36 7.03 -10.60
CA ASN A 148 36.52 5.59 -10.83
C ASN A 148 35.80 4.76 -9.78
N LEU A 149 35.65 5.26 -8.56
CA LEU A 149 34.89 4.65 -7.48
C LEU A 149 33.49 5.29 -7.34
N TYR A 150 32.49 4.44 -7.26
CA TYR A 150 31.07 4.81 -7.17
C TYR A 150 30.42 4.17 -5.96
N ARG A 151 29.51 4.93 -5.35
CA ARG A 151 28.60 4.46 -4.33
C ARG A 151 27.19 4.36 -4.90
N VAL A 152 26.48 3.28 -4.58
CA VAL A 152 25.11 3.00 -4.99
C VAL A 152 24.24 2.70 -3.78
N TYR A 153 23.12 3.40 -3.63
CA TYR A 153 22.28 3.32 -2.42
C TYR A 153 20.83 3.73 -2.68
N TYR A 154 19.90 3.27 -1.83
CA TYR A 154 18.53 3.78 -1.78
C TYR A 154 18.48 5.10 -1.02
N TYR A 155 17.70 6.05 -1.50
CA TYR A 155 17.61 7.37 -0.87
C TYR A 155 17.07 7.31 0.55
N SER A 156 16.13 6.39 0.81
CA SER A 156 15.55 6.13 2.13
C SER A 156 16.57 5.76 3.20
N ASP A 157 17.72 5.22 2.80
CA ASP A 157 18.73 4.71 3.71
C ASP A 157 19.76 5.80 4.09
N ALA A 158 19.63 6.99 3.50
CA ALA A 158 20.54 8.09 3.71
C ALA A 158 20.33 8.82 5.05
N GLY A 159 21.43 9.38 5.56
CA GLY A 159 21.48 10.02 6.88
C GLY A 159 21.03 11.49 6.85
N LYS A 160 20.40 11.92 7.95
CA LYS A 160 19.81 13.25 8.19
C LYS A 160 20.61 14.44 7.64
N ILE A 161 19.91 15.45 7.13
CA ILE A 161 20.40 16.83 6.93
C ILE A 161 19.76 17.80 7.94
N PRO A 162 20.51 18.78 8.48
CA PRO A 162 19.96 20.01 9.03
C PRO A 162 19.92 21.09 7.93
N LEU A 163 18.73 21.47 7.46
CA LEU A 163 18.49 22.49 6.43
C LEU A 163 17.36 23.41 6.89
N GLU A 164 17.48 24.72 6.81
CA GLU A 164 16.32 25.61 6.98
C GLU A 164 16.16 26.41 5.68
N CYS A 165 14.99 26.30 5.03
CA CYS A 165 14.66 27.10 3.86
C CYS A 165 13.84 28.33 4.28
N ALA A 166 14.01 29.43 3.55
CA ALA A 166 13.28 30.68 3.76
C ALA A 166 12.72 31.19 2.44
N THR A 167 11.53 31.79 2.48
CA THR A 167 10.93 32.46 1.32
C THR A 167 10.28 33.77 1.76
N LEU A 168 10.20 34.73 0.84
CA LEU A 168 9.31 35.88 1.00
C LEU A 168 7.86 35.42 0.92
N ALA A 169 7.05 35.76 1.93
CA ALA A 169 5.62 35.54 1.88
C ALA A 169 5.03 36.26 0.66
N ALA A 170 4.67 35.51 -0.39
CA ALA A 170 4.01 36.05 -1.55
C ALA A 170 2.49 36.06 -1.32
N GLN A 171 1.84 37.17 -1.66
CA GLN A 171 0.40 37.15 -1.95
C GLN A 171 0.21 36.47 -3.31
N LEU A 172 0.17 35.14 -3.31
CA LEU A 172 -0.34 34.39 -4.44
C LEU A 172 -1.82 34.74 -4.64
N PRO A 173 -2.34 34.68 -5.88
CA PRO A 173 -3.79 34.72 -6.10
C PRO A 173 -4.41 33.69 -5.17
N GLN A 174 -5.15 34.17 -4.17
CA GLN A 174 -5.83 33.29 -3.23
C GLN A 174 -6.77 32.43 -4.08
N PRO A 175 -6.57 31.10 -4.12
CA PRO A 175 -7.51 30.26 -4.81
C PRO A 175 -8.88 30.50 -4.18
N SER A 176 -9.93 30.61 -5.01
CA SER A 176 -11.27 30.58 -4.43
C SER A 176 -11.38 29.31 -3.58
N PRO A 177 -11.85 29.38 -2.31
CA PRO A 177 -11.95 28.21 -1.43
C PRO A 177 -12.82 27.07 -1.99
N THR A 178 -13.49 27.31 -3.12
CA THR A 178 -14.41 26.45 -3.85
C THR A 178 -13.77 25.66 -5.00
N GLN A 179 -12.45 25.72 -5.17
CA GLN A 179 -11.70 24.96 -6.17
C GLN A 179 -10.75 23.99 -5.42
N ARG A 180 -10.81 22.66 -5.55
CA ARG A 180 -11.16 21.85 -6.72
C ARG A 180 -11.56 20.43 -6.31
N PRO A 181 -12.62 19.87 -6.89
CA PRO A 181 -12.89 18.44 -6.84
C PRO A 181 -12.03 17.64 -7.84
N THR A 182 -11.34 18.29 -8.79
CA THR A 182 -10.57 17.61 -9.86
C THR A 182 -9.50 18.52 -10.46
N TYR A 183 -8.37 17.96 -10.87
CA TYR A 183 -7.35 18.63 -11.69
C TYR A 183 -6.62 17.63 -12.60
N GLN A 184 -6.11 18.10 -13.73
CA GLN A 184 -5.33 17.32 -14.68
C GLN A 184 -4.27 18.22 -15.33
N THR A 185 -3.04 17.74 -15.44
CA THR A 185 -1.98 18.45 -16.18
C THR A 185 -2.28 18.44 -17.67
N LYS A 186 -1.76 19.43 -18.42
CA LYS A 186 -1.88 19.45 -19.88
C LYS A 186 -0.95 18.41 -20.52
N ALA A 187 -1.35 17.88 -21.67
CA ALA A 187 -0.55 16.99 -22.54
C ALA A 187 0.57 17.75 -23.29
N VAL A 188 1.37 18.55 -22.57
CA VAL A 188 2.38 19.45 -23.14
C VAL A 188 3.64 19.40 -22.28
N GLN A 189 4.78 19.15 -22.92
CA GLN A 189 6.09 19.30 -22.32
C GLN A 189 6.49 20.77 -22.34
N ARG A 190 6.93 21.28 -21.20
CA ARG A 190 7.46 22.64 -21.05
C ARG A 190 8.95 22.60 -20.75
N THR A 191 9.73 23.22 -21.62
CA THR A 191 11.18 23.36 -21.41
C THR A 191 11.52 24.80 -21.06
N PHE A 192 12.06 25.00 -19.85
CA PHE A 192 12.53 26.29 -19.34
C PHE A 192 14.04 26.38 -19.45
N ARG A 193 14.54 27.50 -19.96
CA ARG A 193 15.97 27.81 -19.99
C ARG A 193 16.43 28.25 -18.60
N ILE A 194 17.36 27.52 -18.01
CA ILE A 194 17.89 27.81 -16.68
C ILE A 194 19.33 28.32 -16.74
N ALA A 195 19.60 29.40 -16.00
CA ALA A 195 20.94 29.93 -15.80
C ALA A 195 21.39 29.69 -14.35
N ILE A 196 22.56 29.06 -14.17
CA ILE A 196 23.10 28.70 -12.87
C ILE A 196 24.47 29.35 -12.68
N ALA A 197 24.57 30.22 -11.67
CA ALA A 197 25.85 30.74 -11.17
C ALA A 197 26.35 29.90 -9.99
N CYS A 198 27.66 29.94 -9.72
CA CYS A 198 28.26 29.22 -8.57
C CYS A 198 29.26 30.09 -7.83
N THR A 199 29.22 30.06 -6.49
CA THR A 199 30.22 30.75 -5.67
C THR A 199 31.57 30.00 -5.65
N PRO A 200 32.69 30.66 -5.31
CA PRO A 200 34.00 30.00 -5.18
C PRO A 200 34.01 28.81 -4.22
N GLN A 201 33.21 28.85 -3.14
CA GLN A 201 33.12 27.77 -2.17
C GLN A 201 32.48 26.51 -2.76
N TYR A 202 31.52 26.67 -3.68
CA TYR A 202 30.93 25.55 -4.41
C TYR A 202 31.95 24.98 -5.40
N THR A 203 32.60 25.85 -6.18
CA THR A 203 33.60 25.47 -7.17
C THR A 203 34.81 24.78 -6.53
N GLU A 204 35.33 25.32 -5.42
CA GLU A 204 36.42 24.76 -4.63
C GLU A 204 36.08 23.36 -4.10
N TYR A 205 34.83 23.15 -3.66
CA TYR A 205 34.37 21.84 -3.18
C TYR A 205 34.38 20.78 -4.28
N PHE A 206 33.97 21.16 -5.49
CA PHE A 206 34.00 20.31 -6.66
C PHE A 206 35.33 20.35 -7.41
N TRP A 207 36.43 20.79 -6.79
CA TRP A 207 37.80 20.71 -7.34
C TRP A 207 38.12 21.59 -8.56
N GLY A 208 37.19 22.42 -9.03
CA GLY A 208 37.43 23.27 -10.20
C GLY A 208 36.18 23.64 -10.96
N LYS A 209 36.33 24.55 -11.94
CA LYS A 209 35.21 25.02 -12.77
C LYS A 209 34.64 23.92 -13.66
N ASP A 210 35.48 23.03 -14.16
CA ASP A 210 35.06 22.02 -15.13
C ASP A 210 34.18 20.97 -14.47
N GLU A 211 34.59 20.52 -13.29
CA GLU A 211 33.88 19.60 -12.41
C GLU A 211 32.60 20.23 -11.85
N ALA A 212 32.67 21.48 -11.38
CA ALA A 212 31.50 22.21 -10.89
C ALA A 212 30.45 22.34 -12.00
N PHE A 213 30.87 22.64 -13.24
CA PHE A 213 29.97 22.70 -14.38
C PHE A 213 29.34 21.33 -14.69
N ALA A 214 30.12 20.24 -14.68
CA ALA A 214 29.58 18.90 -14.86
C ALA A 214 28.58 18.53 -13.75
N GLN A 215 28.83 18.98 -12.52
CA GLN A 215 27.91 18.78 -11.41
C GLN A 215 26.61 19.58 -11.56
N ILE A 216 26.64 20.81 -12.10
CA ILE A 216 25.41 21.56 -12.41
C ILE A 216 24.54 20.77 -13.40
N VAL A 217 25.16 20.22 -14.46
CA VAL A 217 24.45 19.41 -15.46
C VAL A 217 23.85 18.16 -14.80
N ASN A 218 24.59 17.50 -13.91
CA ASN A 218 24.11 16.36 -13.14
C ASN A 218 22.89 16.72 -12.27
N THR A 219 22.99 17.80 -11.47
CA THR A 219 21.91 18.31 -10.63
C THR A 219 20.65 18.56 -11.46
N LEU A 220 20.77 19.26 -12.59
CA LEU A 220 19.62 19.55 -13.47
C LEU A 220 19.04 18.29 -14.12
N ASN A 221 19.86 17.31 -14.49
CA ASN A 221 19.36 16.05 -15.03
C ASN A 221 18.55 15.26 -13.98
N ARG A 222 18.97 15.30 -12.70
CA ARG A 222 18.22 14.70 -11.58
C ARG A 222 16.92 15.46 -11.29
N VAL A 223 16.96 16.79 -11.29
CA VAL A 223 15.76 17.63 -11.15
C VAL A 223 14.76 17.33 -12.29
N ASN A 224 15.24 17.19 -13.53
CA ASN A 224 14.41 16.81 -14.67
C ASN A 224 13.76 15.43 -14.51
N ALA A 225 14.38 14.49 -13.77
CA ALA A 225 13.75 13.20 -13.47
C ALA A 225 12.48 13.35 -12.64
N VAL A 226 12.47 14.29 -11.69
CA VAL A 226 11.33 14.54 -10.81
C VAL A 226 10.28 15.40 -11.52
N TYR A 227 10.69 16.55 -12.08
CA TYR A 227 9.79 17.49 -12.73
C TYR A 227 9.13 16.91 -13.98
N GLY A 228 9.88 16.14 -14.78
CA GLY A 228 9.33 15.51 -15.97
C GLY A 228 8.29 14.43 -15.67
N GLN A 229 8.33 13.83 -14.47
CA GLN A 229 7.49 12.69 -14.12
C GLN A 229 6.05 13.06 -13.74
N GLN A 230 5.86 14.21 -13.06
CA GLN A 230 4.53 14.64 -12.61
C GLN A 230 4.02 15.91 -13.31
N LEU A 231 4.92 16.78 -13.77
CA LEU A 231 4.59 18.13 -14.25
C LEU A 231 4.78 18.30 -15.77
N SER A 232 5.38 17.32 -16.44
CA SER A 232 5.85 17.45 -17.83
C SER A 232 6.79 18.65 -18.04
N VAL A 233 7.65 18.93 -17.05
CA VAL A 233 8.59 20.06 -17.06
C VAL A 233 10.02 19.58 -17.20
N ALA A 234 10.81 20.27 -18.02
CA ALA A 234 12.25 20.12 -18.09
C ALA A 234 12.98 21.46 -18.05
N PHE A 235 14.22 21.41 -17.59
CA PHE A 235 15.16 22.52 -17.55
C PHE A 235 16.32 22.26 -18.50
N GLN A 236 16.63 23.28 -19.30
CA GLN A 236 17.77 23.31 -20.22
C GLN A 236 18.77 24.39 -19.78
N LEU A 237 20.01 23.98 -19.47
CA LEU A 237 21.08 24.89 -19.06
C LEU A 237 21.52 25.78 -20.22
N VAL A 238 21.52 27.09 -19.99
CA VAL A 238 21.95 28.12 -20.95
C VAL A 238 23.16 28.92 -20.49
N SER A 239 23.55 28.82 -19.22
CA SER A 239 24.70 29.53 -18.69
C SER A 239 26.01 28.75 -18.80
N ASP A 240 27.08 29.44 -19.14
CA ASP A 240 28.41 28.88 -19.35
C ASP A 240 29.32 29.01 -18.09
N LYS A 241 30.53 28.44 -18.13
CA LYS A 241 31.54 28.48 -17.05
C LYS A 241 32.02 29.88 -16.67
N ASN A 242 31.68 30.91 -17.46
CA ASN A 242 32.05 32.30 -17.19
C ASN A 242 31.32 32.92 -15.98
N ILE A 243 30.27 32.28 -15.47
CA ILE A 243 29.57 32.66 -14.23
C ILE A 243 29.77 31.65 -13.08
N ILE A 244 30.75 30.76 -13.24
CA ILE A 244 31.27 29.90 -12.18
C ILE A 244 32.52 30.58 -11.64
N PHE A 245 32.47 31.04 -10.39
CA PHE A 245 33.59 31.73 -9.74
C PHE A 245 34.47 30.73 -9.00
N ASP A 246 35.78 30.87 -9.10
CA ASP A 246 36.81 30.02 -8.48
C ASP A 246 37.82 30.83 -7.64
N ASP A 247 37.76 32.16 -7.73
CA ASP A 247 38.61 33.09 -6.98
C ASP A 247 37.75 33.96 -6.07
N LYS A 248 38.09 33.97 -4.77
CA LYS A 248 37.38 34.77 -3.77
C LYS A 248 37.50 36.28 -4.01
N THR A 249 38.49 36.73 -4.78
CA THR A 249 38.70 38.15 -5.06
C THR A 249 37.79 38.71 -6.16
N ASN A 250 37.23 37.84 -7.02
CA ASN A 250 36.30 38.22 -8.08
C ASN A 250 34.86 37.75 -7.81
N ASP A 251 34.61 37.22 -6.62
CA ASP A 251 33.31 36.72 -6.17
C ASP A 251 32.34 37.88 -5.91
N PRO A 252 31.29 38.05 -6.76
CA PRO A 252 30.30 39.10 -6.56
C PRO A 252 29.43 38.86 -5.32
N PHE A 253 29.49 37.66 -4.73
CA PHE A 253 28.68 37.26 -3.57
C PHE A 253 29.47 37.29 -2.25
N SER A 254 30.75 37.69 -2.28
CA SER A 254 31.65 37.63 -1.11
C SER A 254 31.21 38.50 0.09
N SER A 255 30.44 39.56 -0.15
CA SER A 255 29.90 40.45 0.89
C SER A 255 28.45 40.16 1.27
N ILE A 256 27.84 39.10 0.74
CA ILE A 256 26.43 38.78 0.96
C ILE A 256 26.27 38.00 2.26
N ASN A 257 25.38 38.48 3.13
CA ASN A 257 24.82 37.66 4.18
C ASN A 257 23.64 36.87 3.61
N TYR A 258 23.81 35.56 3.45
CA TYR A 258 22.77 34.68 2.92
C TYR A 258 21.52 34.59 3.80
N ASN A 259 21.61 34.94 5.09
CA ASN A 259 20.43 35.05 5.96
C ASN A 259 19.54 36.26 5.59
N ASP A 260 20.11 37.26 4.91
CA ASP A 260 19.43 38.47 4.45
C ASP A 260 19.34 38.47 2.91
N TRP A 261 19.22 37.28 2.31
CA TRP A 261 19.30 37.08 0.86
C TRP A 261 18.31 37.94 0.08
N ASP A 262 17.12 38.19 0.62
CA ASP A 262 16.11 39.03 -0.05
C ASP A 262 16.62 40.43 -0.39
N TYR A 263 17.51 41.00 0.42
CA TYR A 263 18.13 42.31 0.17
C TYR A 263 19.32 42.22 -0.80
N SER A 264 19.87 41.02 -1.00
CA SER A 264 21.09 40.77 -1.78
C SER A 264 20.82 40.06 -3.11
N SER A 265 19.61 39.53 -3.32
CA SER A 265 19.22 38.72 -4.48
C SER A 265 19.33 39.47 -5.82
N GLY A 266 19.23 40.81 -5.79
CA GLY A 266 19.45 41.67 -6.95
C GLY A 266 20.87 41.55 -7.55
N VAL A 267 21.87 41.16 -6.76
CA VAL A 267 23.24 40.93 -7.25
C VAL A 267 23.27 39.75 -8.23
N LEU A 268 22.57 38.66 -7.90
CA LEU A 268 22.47 37.50 -8.80
C LEU A 268 21.67 37.86 -10.05
N GLN A 269 20.52 38.52 -9.90
CA GLN A 269 19.69 38.96 -11.01
C GLN A 269 20.51 39.79 -12.01
N GLN A 270 21.23 40.82 -11.54
CA GLN A 270 22.08 41.65 -12.38
C GLN A 270 23.21 40.86 -13.05
N LEU A 271 23.87 39.96 -12.31
CA LEU A 271 24.94 39.13 -12.87
C LEU A 271 24.42 38.27 -14.03
N LEU A 272 23.29 37.60 -13.86
CA LEU A 272 22.69 36.75 -14.88
C LEU A 272 22.23 37.58 -16.09
N ASP A 273 21.63 38.74 -15.86
CA ASP A 273 21.25 39.68 -16.91
C ASP A 273 22.45 40.16 -17.72
N ASP A 274 23.58 40.49 -17.06
CA ASP A 274 24.79 40.97 -17.72
C ASP A 274 25.54 39.87 -18.50
N LYS A 275 25.53 38.63 -17.98
CA LYS A 275 26.37 37.55 -18.51
C LYS A 275 25.65 36.60 -19.45
N VAL A 276 24.36 36.36 -19.23
CA VAL A 276 23.51 35.49 -20.05
C VAL A 276 22.57 36.32 -20.92
N GLY A 277 22.09 37.45 -20.41
CA GLY A 277 21.09 38.29 -21.06
C GLY A 277 19.69 37.94 -20.58
N ASN A 278 18.92 38.93 -20.10
CA ASN A 278 17.58 38.71 -19.53
C ASN A 278 16.67 37.87 -20.45
N ALA A 279 16.67 38.11 -21.75
CA ALA A 279 15.82 37.38 -22.71
C ALA A 279 16.25 35.92 -22.95
N ASN A 280 17.46 35.54 -22.53
CA ASN A 280 18.09 34.26 -22.85
C ASN A 280 17.89 33.18 -21.79
N TYR A 281 17.32 33.53 -20.64
CA TYR A 281 16.96 32.57 -19.59
C TYR A 281 15.56 32.87 -19.03
N ASP A 282 14.94 31.82 -18.50
CA ASP A 282 13.56 31.82 -18.01
C ASP A 282 13.52 31.72 -16.48
N ILE A 283 14.55 31.11 -15.90
CA ILE A 283 14.79 30.92 -14.46
C ILE A 283 16.30 31.01 -14.22
N GLY A 284 16.68 31.68 -13.13
CA GLY A 284 18.06 31.91 -12.75
C GLY A 284 18.27 31.55 -11.28
N HIS A 285 19.41 30.95 -10.98
CA HIS A 285 19.68 30.40 -9.66
C HIS A 285 21.17 30.43 -9.30
N LEU A 286 21.48 30.46 -8.01
CA LEU A 286 22.84 30.39 -7.48
C LEU A 286 23.03 29.09 -6.69
N PHE A 287 24.13 28.37 -6.97
CA PHE A 287 24.59 27.27 -6.13
C PHE A 287 25.72 27.72 -5.19
N HIS A 288 25.52 27.46 -3.90
CA HIS A 288 26.45 27.82 -2.83
C HIS A 288 26.80 26.60 -1.97
N ASN A 289 28.01 26.59 -1.41
CA ASN A 289 28.42 25.61 -0.41
C ASN A 289 28.52 26.30 0.96
N GLY A 290 27.48 26.15 1.77
CA GLY A 290 27.29 26.83 3.05
C GLY A 290 26.11 26.27 3.86
N ASN A 291 25.94 26.73 5.11
CA ASN A 291 24.96 26.21 6.06
C ASN A 291 23.54 26.81 5.92
N ASN A 292 23.23 27.50 4.82
CA ASN A 292 22.10 28.45 4.77
C ASN A 292 20.84 27.90 4.09
N GLY A 293 20.76 26.59 3.81
CA GLY A 293 19.61 25.98 3.16
C GLY A 293 19.34 26.56 1.77
N GLY A 294 18.21 27.20 1.55
CA GLY A 294 17.91 27.86 0.29
C GLY A 294 16.92 29.01 0.47
N ASN A 295 16.84 29.84 -0.57
CA ASN A 295 15.79 30.82 -0.72
C ASN A 295 15.54 31.04 -2.22
N ALA A 296 14.33 30.76 -2.66
CA ALA A 296 13.89 30.94 -4.03
C ALA A 296 13.87 32.40 -4.53
N GLY A 297 14.01 33.39 -3.63
CA GLY A 297 13.87 34.82 -3.88
C GLY A 297 12.42 35.27 -4.14
N CYS A 298 11.54 34.32 -4.44
CA CYS A 298 10.16 34.55 -4.83
C CYS A 298 9.39 33.23 -4.92
N ILE A 299 8.06 33.33 -4.85
CA ILE A 299 7.15 32.24 -5.18
C ILE A 299 6.45 32.63 -6.48
N GLY A 300 6.55 31.77 -7.51
CA GLY A 300 5.93 31.99 -8.82
C GLY A 300 6.53 33.20 -9.54
N CYS A 301 7.79 33.11 -9.94
CA CYS A 301 8.54 34.20 -10.54
C CYS A 301 9.38 33.80 -11.76
N VAL A 302 9.32 32.54 -12.18
CA VAL A 302 9.80 32.13 -13.50
C VAL A 302 9.19 33.06 -14.57
N CYS A 303 9.95 33.32 -15.63
CA CYS A 303 9.64 34.28 -16.69
C CYS A 303 9.59 35.77 -16.27
N SER A 304 9.69 36.12 -14.98
CA SER A 304 9.60 37.52 -14.53
C SER A 304 10.94 38.23 -14.72
N PRO A 305 11.04 39.28 -15.57
CA PRO A 305 12.33 39.86 -15.97
C PRO A 305 13.19 40.29 -14.77
N ASP A 306 12.59 40.91 -13.75
CA ASP A 306 13.34 41.49 -12.61
C ASP A 306 13.39 40.58 -11.36
N ARG A 307 12.87 39.35 -11.44
CA ARG A 307 12.77 38.43 -10.28
C ARG A 307 13.20 36.99 -10.56
N LYS A 308 13.20 36.55 -11.82
CA LYS A 308 13.46 35.16 -12.19
C LYS A 308 14.86 34.67 -11.86
N GLY A 309 15.82 35.58 -11.63
CA GLY A 309 17.22 35.29 -11.31
C GLY A 309 17.60 35.59 -9.85
N GLN A 310 16.67 35.42 -8.91
CA GLN A 310 16.86 35.79 -7.51
C GLN A 310 16.95 34.59 -6.55
N GLY A 311 16.93 33.35 -7.03
CA GLY A 311 16.96 32.16 -6.18
C GLY A 311 18.38 31.67 -5.86
N PHE A 312 18.56 31.03 -4.71
CA PHE A 312 19.77 30.26 -4.39
C PHE A 312 19.47 28.97 -3.64
N SER A 313 20.34 27.98 -3.83
CA SER A 313 20.41 26.75 -3.04
C SER A 313 21.81 26.59 -2.46
N SER A 314 21.87 26.23 -1.18
CA SER A 314 23.07 26.07 -0.40
C SER A 314 23.07 24.75 0.35
N TYR A 315 24.21 24.05 0.32
CA TYR A 315 24.37 22.82 1.08
C TYR A 315 25.74 22.74 1.73
N PRO A 316 25.83 22.35 3.01
CA PRO A 316 27.10 22.33 3.73
C PRO A 316 27.87 21.04 3.48
N PHE A 317 28.33 20.87 2.23
CA PHE A 317 28.98 19.65 1.77
C PHE A 317 30.24 19.28 2.57
N ALA A 318 30.94 20.28 3.13
CA ALA A 318 32.12 20.06 3.96
C ALA A 318 31.81 19.39 5.32
N ARG A 319 30.59 19.60 5.85
CA ARG A 319 30.14 19.04 7.14
C ARG A 319 29.35 17.74 6.95
N MET A 320 28.55 17.68 5.89
CA MET A 320 27.58 16.60 5.65
C MET A 320 28.14 15.49 4.77
N GLY A 321 29.36 15.65 4.25
CA GLY A 321 29.97 14.75 3.29
C GLY A 321 29.43 14.95 1.87
N ARG A 322 30.01 14.20 0.92
CA ARG A 322 29.54 14.13 -0.47
C ARG A 322 28.22 13.36 -0.52
N PHE A 323 27.13 14.08 -0.31
CA PHE A 323 25.78 13.58 -0.51
C PHE A 323 25.08 14.52 -1.49
N ARG A 324 25.32 14.30 -2.78
CA ARG A 324 24.91 15.25 -3.83
C ARG A 324 23.42 15.15 -4.10
N SER A 325 22.85 13.96 -4.06
CA SER A 325 21.41 13.78 -4.28
C SER A 325 20.57 14.49 -3.23
N ALA A 326 21.05 14.59 -1.98
CA ALA A 326 20.45 15.46 -0.96
C ALA A 326 20.38 16.92 -1.37
N PHE A 327 21.48 17.47 -1.91
CA PHE A 327 21.45 18.83 -2.44
C PHE A 327 20.48 18.95 -3.62
N ASP A 328 20.54 18.00 -4.56
CA ASP A 328 19.74 18.03 -5.79
C ASP A 328 18.24 17.93 -5.52
N ILE A 329 17.84 17.05 -4.60
CA ILE A 329 16.44 16.72 -4.33
C ILE A 329 15.89 17.53 -3.14
N ASP A 330 16.59 17.60 -2.01
CA ASP A 330 16.08 18.27 -0.81
C ASP A 330 16.18 19.79 -0.87
N VAL A 331 17.08 20.33 -1.69
CA VAL A 331 17.30 21.78 -1.77
C VAL A 331 16.95 22.31 -3.15
N VAL A 332 17.63 21.84 -4.20
CA VAL A 332 17.49 22.45 -5.53
C VAL A 332 16.09 22.24 -6.10
N ALA A 333 15.56 21.01 -6.04
CA ALA A 333 14.19 20.74 -6.50
C ALA A 333 13.14 21.51 -5.69
N HIS A 334 13.37 21.73 -4.39
CA HIS A 334 12.51 22.50 -3.49
C HIS A 334 12.49 24.00 -3.86
N GLU A 335 13.66 24.63 -3.97
CA GLU A 335 13.75 26.06 -4.28
C GLU A 335 13.24 26.38 -5.69
N ILE A 336 13.52 25.52 -6.67
CA ILE A 336 12.93 25.65 -8.01
C ILE A 336 11.40 25.51 -7.91
N GLY A 337 10.88 24.69 -7.00
CA GLY A 337 9.44 24.48 -6.82
C GLY A 337 8.75 25.77 -6.39
N HIS A 338 9.37 26.54 -5.50
CA HIS A 338 8.94 27.89 -5.17
C HIS A 338 9.03 28.84 -6.36
N GLN A 339 10.16 28.90 -7.08
CA GLN A 339 10.28 29.76 -8.26
C GLN A 339 9.20 29.47 -9.31
N MET A 340 8.75 28.20 -9.38
CA MET A 340 7.66 27.73 -10.22
C MET A 340 6.25 27.87 -9.63
N GLY A 341 6.10 28.31 -8.39
CA GLY A 341 4.80 28.71 -7.82
C GLY A 341 4.30 27.89 -6.63
N ALA A 342 4.98 26.81 -6.22
CA ALA A 342 4.56 26.02 -5.06
C ALA A 342 4.82 26.73 -3.74
N THR A 343 3.95 26.47 -2.76
CA THR A 343 4.17 26.84 -1.35
C THR A 343 4.43 25.60 -0.51
N HIS A 344 4.79 25.78 0.75
CA HIS A 344 5.12 24.67 1.62
C HIS A 344 3.92 23.79 1.99
N THR A 345 4.14 22.48 2.04
CA THR A 345 3.12 21.48 2.36
C THR A 345 3.09 21.07 3.83
N PHE A 346 4.16 21.36 4.58
CA PHE A 346 4.26 20.96 5.99
C PHE A 346 3.24 21.67 6.88
N SER A 347 2.90 21.05 8.01
CA SER A 347 1.95 21.60 8.98
C SER A 347 2.55 21.97 10.33
N TYR A 348 3.82 21.65 10.63
CA TYR A 348 4.39 21.86 11.97
C TYR A 348 4.41 23.34 12.41
N ARG A 349 4.67 24.27 11.47
CA ARG A 349 4.61 25.72 11.69
C ARG A 349 3.55 26.32 10.76
N ARG A 350 2.75 27.27 11.24
CA ARG A 350 1.76 27.96 10.40
C ARG A 350 2.45 28.89 9.40
N GLU A 351 1.99 28.86 8.16
CA GLU A 351 2.40 29.73 7.06
C GLU A 351 1.18 30.46 6.49
N TYR A 352 1.06 31.74 6.83
CA TYR A 352 -0.10 32.55 6.45
C TYR A 352 -0.17 32.75 4.94
N GLY A 353 -1.33 32.47 4.34
CA GLY A 353 -1.61 32.74 2.93
C GLY A 353 -1.16 31.66 1.94
N SER A 354 -0.57 30.54 2.41
CA SER A 354 -0.12 29.42 1.56
C SER A 354 -1.26 28.50 1.11
N ASP A 355 -2.25 28.28 1.97
CA ASP A 355 -3.35 27.31 1.82
C ASP A 355 -2.93 25.88 1.39
N SER A 356 -1.68 25.52 1.66
CA SER A 356 -1.06 24.28 1.16
C SER A 356 -0.56 23.35 2.25
N GLN A 357 -0.74 23.72 3.53
CA GLN A 357 -0.28 22.99 4.70
C GLN A 357 -1.08 21.69 4.92
N MET A 358 -0.86 20.71 4.06
CA MET A 358 -1.65 19.49 3.87
C MET A 358 -0.89 18.21 4.25
N GLU A 359 0.33 18.33 4.74
CA GLU A 359 1.10 17.20 5.29
C GLU A 359 1.35 17.37 6.79
N PRO A 360 1.25 16.30 7.60
CA PRO A 360 1.49 16.39 9.03
C PRO A 360 2.97 16.57 9.34
N GLY A 361 3.25 17.31 10.43
CA GLY A 361 4.60 17.53 10.94
C GLY A 361 5.46 18.27 9.92
N SER A 362 6.67 17.77 9.71
CA SER A 362 7.59 18.22 8.66
C SER A 362 7.12 17.91 7.23
N GLY A 363 6.12 17.04 7.07
CA GLY A 363 5.78 16.40 5.81
C GLY A 363 6.88 15.46 5.28
N SER A 364 6.64 14.95 4.08
CA SER A 364 7.44 13.95 3.36
C SER A 364 7.73 14.28 1.89
N THR A 365 6.95 15.14 1.24
CA THR A 365 7.16 15.47 -0.19
C THR A 365 8.19 16.59 -0.40
N ILE A 366 8.57 16.86 -1.65
CA ILE A 366 9.62 17.85 -1.99
C ILE A 366 9.37 19.23 -1.38
N MET A 367 8.12 19.72 -1.39
CA MET A 367 7.78 21.05 -0.85
C MET A 367 7.53 21.05 0.67
N SER A 368 7.90 19.96 1.34
CA SER A 368 7.85 19.83 2.79
C SER A 368 9.24 20.10 3.41
N TYR A 369 9.32 20.10 4.74
CA TYR A 369 10.56 20.28 5.51
C TYR A 369 11.08 18.98 6.13
N ALA A 370 11.01 17.89 5.35
CA ALA A 370 11.47 16.58 5.80
C ALA A 370 12.92 16.65 6.34
N GLY A 371 13.11 16.18 7.58
CA GLY A 371 14.43 16.08 8.21
C GLY A 371 14.87 17.28 9.07
N VAL A 372 14.14 18.39 9.04
CA VAL A 372 14.64 19.69 9.53
C VAL A 372 13.74 20.45 10.50
N SER A 373 12.60 19.86 10.84
CA SER A 373 11.61 20.38 11.81
C SER A 373 11.80 19.84 13.23
N GLY A 374 12.93 19.18 13.53
CA GLY A 374 13.31 18.75 14.87
C GLY A 374 12.39 17.63 15.41
N SER A 375 11.67 17.89 16.51
CA SER A 375 10.76 16.91 17.11
C SER A 375 9.54 16.59 16.22
N TYR A 376 9.28 17.42 15.21
CA TYR A 376 8.18 17.23 14.27
C TYR A 376 8.61 16.51 12.98
N ASP A 377 9.87 16.05 12.93
CA ASP A 377 10.39 15.33 11.78
C ASP A 377 9.73 13.99 11.61
N LEU A 378 9.12 13.81 10.45
CA LEU A 378 8.50 12.57 10.05
C LEU A 378 9.55 11.59 9.49
N GLN A 379 10.49 12.08 8.69
CA GLN A 379 11.60 11.33 8.11
C GLN A 379 12.85 12.19 7.91
N ALA A 380 13.92 11.61 7.37
CA ALA A 380 15.23 12.27 7.25
C ALA A 380 15.41 13.12 5.97
N HIS A 381 14.80 12.70 4.86
CA HIS A 381 14.87 13.30 3.52
C HIS A 381 13.49 13.29 2.91
N ASN A 382 13.18 14.16 1.95
CA ASN A 382 11.90 14.01 1.26
C ASN A 382 11.89 12.75 0.38
N ASP A 383 10.69 12.30 0.05
CA ASP A 383 10.48 11.38 -1.05
C ASP A 383 10.50 12.21 -2.36
N PRO A 384 11.23 11.81 -3.43
CA PRO A 384 11.40 12.61 -4.64
C PRO A 384 10.15 12.68 -5.55
N TYR A 385 9.06 13.21 -5.02
CA TYR A 385 7.82 13.54 -5.73
C TYR A 385 7.12 14.74 -5.07
N PHE A 386 6.23 15.37 -5.81
CA PHE A 386 5.42 16.50 -5.37
C PHE A 386 4.05 16.03 -4.86
N HIS A 387 3.60 16.62 -3.76
CA HIS A 387 2.20 16.52 -3.31
C HIS A 387 1.25 17.10 -4.37
N HIS A 388 0.01 16.61 -4.47
CA HIS A 388 -0.98 17.06 -5.45
C HIS A 388 -1.22 18.58 -5.40
N ARG A 389 -1.12 19.17 -4.20
CA ARG A 389 -1.19 20.63 -4.01
C ARG A 389 -0.06 21.35 -4.73
N SER A 390 1.18 20.88 -4.58
CA SER A 390 2.35 21.46 -5.26
C SER A 390 2.27 21.25 -6.77
N VAL A 391 1.78 20.08 -7.22
CA VAL A 391 1.51 19.82 -8.64
C VAL A 391 0.53 20.84 -9.20
N TYR A 392 -0.57 21.08 -8.48
CA TYR A 392 -1.54 22.11 -8.85
C TYR A 392 -0.91 23.50 -8.91
N ASP A 393 -0.21 23.92 -7.85
CA ASP A 393 0.34 25.28 -7.72
C ASP A 393 1.27 25.61 -8.87
N ILE A 394 2.23 24.71 -9.11
CA ILE A 394 3.20 24.85 -10.19
C ILE A 394 2.47 24.87 -11.53
N SER A 395 1.61 23.88 -11.77
CA SER A 395 1.02 23.72 -13.10
C SER A 395 0.09 24.87 -13.49
N THR A 396 -0.67 25.39 -12.52
CA THR A 396 -1.55 26.54 -12.78
C THR A 396 -0.82 27.86 -12.88
N PHE A 397 0.30 28.01 -12.17
CA PHE A 397 1.19 29.15 -12.38
C PHE A 397 1.83 29.11 -13.77
N ILE A 398 2.45 28.00 -14.16
CA ILE A 398 3.13 27.93 -15.47
C ILE A 398 2.16 27.97 -16.65
N ASP A 399 0.92 27.52 -16.47
CA ASP A 399 -0.14 27.60 -17.49
C ASP A 399 -0.48 29.03 -17.92
N ILE A 400 -0.18 30.03 -17.08
CA ILE A 400 -0.38 31.45 -17.39
C ILE A 400 0.94 32.17 -17.74
N THR A 401 2.07 31.45 -17.76
CA THR A 401 3.37 31.97 -18.22
C THR A 401 3.61 31.66 -19.70
N SER A 402 4.54 32.37 -20.35
CA SER A 402 4.76 32.26 -21.81
C SER A 402 6.21 32.06 -22.24
N CYS A 403 7.17 31.99 -21.32
CA CYS A 403 8.59 31.93 -21.69
C CYS A 403 9.12 30.52 -22.00
N ALA A 404 8.43 29.47 -21.55
CA ALA A 404 8.81 28.10 -21.84
C ALA A 404 8.62 27.76 -23.32
N THR A 405 9.49 26.90 -23.84
CA THR A 405 9.23 26.23 -25.12
C THR A 405 8.26 25.07 -24.86
N GLU A 406 7.13 25.07 -25.56
CA GLU A 406 6.11 24.03 -25.45
C GLU A 406 6.19 23.05 -26.62
N GLN A 407 6.08 21.75 -26.33
CA GLN A 407 5.95 20.68 -27.32
C GLN A 407 4.85 19.71 -26.89
N PRO A 408 4.00 19.19 -27.81
CA PRO A 408 3.05 18.15 -27.47
C PRO A 408 3.77 16.91 -26.93
N THR A 409 3.32 16.34 -25.81
CA THR A 409 3.88 15.06 -25.31
C THR A 409 3.40 13.87 -26.12
N HIS A 410 2.25 14.00 -26.80
CA HIS A 410 1.49 12.86 -27.35
C HIS A 410 1.19 11.78 -26.31
N ASN A 411 1.16 12.19 -25.04
CA ASN A 411 0.82 11.38 -23.88
C ASN A 411 -0.46 11.96 -23.27
N THR A 412 -1.54 11.19 -23.28
CA THR A 412 -2.85 11.63 -22.86
C THR A 412 -2.95 11.49 -21.35
N PRO A 413 -3.18 12.59 -20.61
CA PRO A 413 -3.26 12.49 -19.16
C PRO A 413 -4.39 11.53 -18.73
N PRO A 414 -4.22 10.85 -17.58
CA PRO A 414 -5.08 9.74 -17.18
C PRO A 414 -6.50 10.21 -16.83
N ASP A 415 -7.49 9.36 -17.08
CA ASP A 415 -8.90 9.61 -16.74
C ASP A 415 -9.30 8.92 -15.43
N ILE A 416 -9.94 9.68 -14.54
CA ILE A 416 -10.43 9.20 -13.25
C ILE A 416 -11.96 9.30 -13.28
N PRO A 417 -12.70 8.18 -13.19
CA PRO A 417 -14.15 8.19 -13.03
C PRO A 417 -14.60 8.98 -11.79
N ASP A 418 -15.88 9.31 -11.69
CA ASP A 418 -16.40 9.98 -10.50
C ASP A 418 -16.26 9.07 -9.27
N LEU A 419 -15.67 9.62 -8.21
CA LEU A 419 -15.45 8.93 -6.95
C LEU A 419 -16.51 9.37 -5.94
N PRO A 420 -17.18 8.45 -5.24
CA PRO A 420 -18.15 8.78 -4.22
C PRO A 420 -17.49 9.36 -2.95
N SER A 421 -18.19 10.28 -2.29
CA SER A 421 -17.89 10.70 -0.91
C SER A 421 -18.58 9.78 0.08
N TYR A 422 -18.00 9.61 1.27
CA TYR A 422 -18.46 8.67 2.28
C TYR A 422 -18.69 9.34 3.64
N THR A 423 -19.69 8.87 4.39
CA THR A 423 -19.79 9.14 5.83
C THR A 423 -19.38 7.89 6.58
N ILE A 424 -18.41 8.00 7.50
CA ILE A 424 -17.81 6.88 8.24
C ILE A 424 -17.97 7.06 9.75
N PRO A 425 -17.98 5.97 10.55
CA PRO A 425 -17.95 6.08 12.01
C PRO A 425 -16.59 6.62 12.51
N LYS A 426 -16.59 7.33 13.64
CA LYS A 426 -15.35 7.75 14.29
C LYS A 426 -14.59 6.55 14.89
N SER A 427 -13.32 6.76 15.19
CA SER A 427 -12.44 5.76 15.83
C SER A 427 -12.39 4.41 15.09
N THR A 428 -12.57 4.44 13.77
CA THR A 428 -12.70 3.24 12.92
C THR A 428 -11.77 3.36 11.71
N ALA A 429 -11.11 2.26 11.37
CA ALA A 429 -10.23 2.21 10.20
C ALA A 429 -11.04 2.23 8.89
N TYR A 430 -10.41 2.67 7.81
CA TYR A 430 -11.05 2.68 6.49
C TYR A 430 -10.06 2.42 5.36
N LEU A 431 -10.57 2.03 4.21
CA LEU A 431 -9.81 1.73 3.00
C LEU A 431 -10.29 2.65 1.88
N LEU A 432 -9.41 3.54 1.43
CA LEU A 432 -9.64 4.38 0.26
C LEU A 432 -9.35 3.55 -0.99
N GLU A 433 -10.22 3.59 -1.99
CA GLU A 433 -10.11 2.83 -3.24
C GLU A 433 -10.52 3.72 -4.41
N GLY A 434 -9.73 3.68 -5.48
CA GLY A 434 -10.03 4.38 -6.72
C GLY A 434 -9.76 3.49 -7.93
N THR A 435 -10.13 3.97 -9.10
CA THR A 435 -9.74 3.37 -10.38
C THR A 435 -9.46 4.50 -11.36
N ALA A 436 -8.63 4.21 -12.37
CA ALA A 436 -8.34 5.14 -13.45
C ALA A 436 -8.05 4.34 -14.72
N THR A 437 -8.15 5.02 -15.86
CA THR A 437 -7.81 4.47 -17.16
C THR A 437 -6.82 5.38 -17.86
N ASP A 438 -5.94 4.77 -18.63
CA ASP A 438 -5.04 5.48 -19.53
C ASP A 438 -5.42 5.19 -20.99
N ALA A 439 -5.42 6.22 -21.84
CA ALA A 439 -5.82 6.09 -23.22
C ALA A 439 -4.71 5.51 -24.12
N ASP A 440 -3.46 5.69 -23.72
CA ASP A 440 -2.27 5.30 -24.48
C ASP A 440 -1.76 3.89 -24.10
N GLY A 441 -2.30 3.32 -23.02
CA GLY A 441 -1.97 1.98 -22.51
C GLY A 441 -0.75 1.98 -21.59
N ASP A 442 -0.40 3.12 -21.03
CA ASP A 442 0.74 3.30 -20.15
C ASP A 442 0.49 2.81 -18.72
N SER A 443 1.59 2.56 -18.01
CA SER A 443 1.56 2.08 -16.63
C SER A 443 1.22 3.23 -15.67
N LEU A 444 0.14 3.08 -14.91
CA LEU A 444 -0.30 4.07 -13.93
C LEU A 444 0.24 3.79 -12.52
N LEU A 445 0.60 4.88 -11.83
CA LEU A 445 0.85 4.88 -10.39
C LEU A 445 -0.21 5.69 -9.66
N TYR A 446 -0.47 5.30 -8.42
CA TYR A 446 -1.56 5.80 -7.59
C TYR A 446 -1.04 6.23 -6.23
N THR A 447 -1.58 7.32 -5.70
CA THR A 447 -1.48 7.65 -4.27
C THR A 447 -2.75 8.31 -3.78
N TRP A 448 -3.00 8.18 -2.48
CA TRP A 448 -4.07 8.88 -1.77
C TRP A 448 -3.44 9.88 -0.82
N GLU A 449 -3.73 11.16 -1.00
CA GLU A 449 -3.16 12.26 -0.22
C GLU A 449 -4.24 13.08 0.45
N GLN A 450 -3.98 13.61 1.64
CA GLN A 450 -4.95 14.51 2.27
C GLN A 450 -4.87 15.92 1.68
N ALA A 451 -6.02 16.53 1.47
CA ALA A 451 -6.16 17.91 1.01
C ALA A 451 -6.59 18.86 2.15
N ASP A 452 -6.46 18.40 3.40
CA ASP A 452 -6.85 19.14 4.59
C ASP A 452 -5.79 20.16 5.01
N ASN A 453 -5.98 21.43 4.64
CA ASN A 453 -5.10 22.53 5.04
C ASN A 453 -5.18 22.84 6.55
N ARG A 454 -4.03 23.09 7.19
CA ARG A 454 -3.97 23.55 8.58
C ARG A 454 -4.24 25.06 8.68
N THR A 455 -5.45 25.42 9.10
CA THR A 455 -5.92 26.82 9.09
C THR A 455 -5.85 27.54 10.44
N ASN A 456 -5.82 26.84 11.60
CA ASN A 456 -5.96 27.48 12.93
C ASN A 456 -5.08 26.86 14.04
N GLY A 457 -4.63 27.69 15.00
CA GLY A 457 -4.09 27.27 16.31
C GLY A 457 -2.65 27.71 16.63
N SER A 458 -2.36 27.97 17.92
CA SER A 458 -1.00 28.12 18.45
C SER A 458 -0.45 26.75 18.87
N GLY A 459 0.72 26.36 18.35
CA GLY A 459 1.34 25.06 18.62
C GLY A 459 0.80 23.93 17.74
N TYR A 460 1.68 23.10 17.19
CA TYR A 460 1.32 21.92 16.39
C TYR A 460 1.32 20.67 17.27
N TYR A 461 0.23 19.90 17.22
CA TYR A 461 0.05 18.64 17.94
C TYR A 461 -0.69 17.68 17.02
N PHE A 462 -0.08 16.55 16.68
CA PHE A 462 -0.72 15.52 15.87
C PHE A 462 -1.56 14.62 16.78
N SER A 463 -2.86 14.46 16.49
CA SER A 463 -3.82 13.76 17.36
C SER A 463 -5.04 13.25 16.60
N PRO A 464 -5.72 12.21 17.10
CA PRO A 464 -7.07 11.84 16.68
C PRO A 464 -8.14 12.92 16.98
N LEU A 465 -7.80 14.00 17.71
CA LEU A 465 -8.70 15.11 18.04
C LEU A 465 -8.42 16.38 17.22
N LEU A 466 -7.65 16.28 16.13
CA LEU A 466 -7.34 17.41 15.25
C LEU A 466 -8.60 18.11 14.72
N ASN A 467 -8.63 19.44 14.86
CA ASN A 467 -9.71 20.29 14.36
C ASN A 467 -9.58 20.65 12.88
N ASN A 468 -8.35 20.65 12.36
CA ASN A 468 -7.97 20.96 10.98
C ASN A 468 -6.61 20.32 10.67
N GLY A 469 -6.16 20.39 9.43
CA GLY A 469 -4.89 19.79 8.99
C GLY A 469 -4.99 18.27 8.76
N ALA A 470 -3.93 17.72 8.19
CA ALA A 470 -3.84 16.30 7.86
C ALA A 470 -3.66 15.41 9.10
N THR A 471 -4.36 14.27 9.09
CA THR A 471 -4.30 13.14 10.01
C THR A 471 -3.50 11.95 9.46
N ALA A 472 -3.00 12.04 8.23
CA ALA A 472 -2.20 11.01 7.59
C ALA A 472 -1.11 11.64 6.74
N ARG A 473 0.09 11.08 6.81
CA ARG A 473 1.22 11.47 5.96
C ARG A 473 0.98 11.20 4.49
N SER A 474 1.70 11.88 3.60
CA SER A 474 1.77 11.42 2.22
C SER A 474 2.65 10.16 2.11
N LEU A 475 2.38 9.33 1.11
CA LEU A 475 3.13 8.12 0.79
C LEU A 475 3.49 8.12 -0.70
N PRO A 476 4.71 7.65 -1.05
CA PRO A 476 5.12 7.51 -2.44
C PRO A 476 4.06 6.76 -3.27
N PRO A 477 3.79 7.21 -4.51
CA PRO A 477 2.85 6.54 -5.38
C PRO A 477 3.28 5.10 -5.70
N SER A 478 2.30 4.21 -5.83
CA SER A 478 2.51 2.78 -6.04
C SER A 478 1.59 2.23 -7.13
N THR A 479 1.72 0.96 -7.49
CA THR A 479 0.79 0.31 -8.43
C THR A 479 -0.56 -0.05 -7.80
N LEU A 480 -0.72 0.15 -6.48
CA LEU A 480 -1.95 -0.17 -5.77
C LEU A 480 -2.89 1.05 -5.75
N PRO A 481 -4.11 0.95 -6.30
CA PRO A 481 -5.05 2.06 -6.35
C PRO A 481 -5.84 2.26 -5.05
N TYR A 482 -5.35 1.68 -3.95
CA TYR A 482 -6.01 1.70 -2.64
C TYR A 482 -5.04 1.97 -1.50
N ARG A 483 -5.56 2.52 -0.40
CA ARG A 483 -4.77 2.84 0.80
C ARG A 483 -5.60 2.65 2.08
N TYR A 484 -5.06 1.89 3.03
CA TYR A 484 -5.62 1.74 4.38
C TYR A 484 -5.26 2.93 5.26
N ILE A 485 -6.22 3.43 6.06
CA ILE A 485 -6.01 4.47 7.07
C ILE A 485 -6.40 3.98 8.47
N PRO A 486 -5.44 3.91 9.42
CA PRO A 486 -4.00 4.00 9.18
C PRO A 486 -3.51 2.80 8.34
N ARG A 487 -2.22 2.73 8.00
CA ARG A 487 -1.65 1.58 7.29
C ARG A 487 -2.07 0.24 7.90
N LEU A 488 -2.24 -0.78 7.04
CA LEU A 488 -2.78 -2.09 7.41
C LEU A 488 -2.09 -2.73 8.63
N SER A 489 -0.75 -2.65 8.70
CA SER A 489 0.01 -3.19 9.83
C SER A 489 -0.41 -2.62 11.18
N ARG A 490 -0.85 -1.35 11.23
CA ARG A 490 -1.41 -0.74 12.45
C ARG A 490 -2.83 -1.19 12.75
N ILE A 491 -3.66 -1.35 11.71
CA ILE A 491 -5.02 -1.89 11.84
C ILE A 491 -4.95 -3.30 12.44
N VAL A 492 -4.09 -4.15 11.89
CA VAL A 492 -3.81 -5.51 12.36
C VAL A 492 -3.21 -5.50 13.77
N ALA A 493 -2.40 -4.51 14.13
CA ALA A 493 -1.92 -4.35 15.51
C ALA A 493 -2.97 -3.77 16.48
N GLY A 494 -4.16 -3.36 16.02
CA GLY A 494 -5.16 -2.67 16.84
C GLY A 494 -4.79 -1.25 17.24
N THR A 495 -3.81 -0.64 16.57
CA THR A 495 -3.25 0.69 16.90
C THR A 495 -3.77 1.77 15.95
N LEU A 496 -5.09 2.02 15.99
CA LEU A 496 -5.76 2.90 15.02
C LEU A 496 -5.40 4.39 15.15
N THR A 497 -5.02 4.82 16.36
CA THR A 497 -4.73 6.21 16.68
C THR A 497 -3.27 6.43 17.02
N GLN A 498 -2.79 7.64 16.78
CA GLN A 498 -1.44 8.06 17.14
C GLN A 498 -1.43 9.52 17.58
N GLU A 499 -0.63 9.83 18.60
CA GLU A 499 -0.44 11.19 19.11
C GLU A 499 1.05 11.52 19.16
N ASN A 500 1.41 12.74 18.73
CA ASN A 500 2.78 13.24 18.69
C ASN A 500 3.85 12.18 18.35
N PRO A 501 3.72 11.55 17.17
CA PRO A 501 4.69 10.60 16.69
C PRO A 501 6.11 11.18 16.65
N LYS A 502 7.08 10.28 16.75
CA LYS A 502 8.49 10.56 16.53
C LYS A 502 8.85 10.33 15.06
N ARG A 503 10.09 10.66 14.71
CA ARG A 503 10.66 10.30 13.40
C ARG A 503 10.53 8.80 13.14
N ASN A 504 10.16 8.44 11.91
CA ASN A 504 9.93 7.08 11.43
C ASN A 504 8.71 6.35 12.01
N ASP A 505 7.93 6.99 12.87
CA ASP A 505 6.60 6.49 13.21
C ASP A 505 5.66 6.57 11.99
N ALA A 506 4.44 6.05 12.14
CA ALA A 506 3.51 5.99 11.02
C ALA A 506 3.00 7.35 10.55
N TRP A 507 2.81 8.32 11.47
CA TRP A 507 2.20 9.62 11.19
C TRP A 507 0.81 9.50 10.54
N GLU A 508 0.03 8.54 11.03
CA GLU A 508 -1.32 8.23 10.56
C GLU A 508 -2.23 7.96 11.77
N THR A 509 -3.39 8.59 11.81
CA THR A 509 -4.41 8.39 12.84
C THR A 509 -5.80 8.49 12.25
N VAL A 510 -6.73 7.64 12.73
CA VAL A 510 -8.17 7.91 12.57
C VAL A 510 -8.58 9.04 13.53
N LEU A 511 -9.71 9.68 13.24
CA LEU A 511 -10.28 10.71 14.12
C LEU A 511 -11.21 10.09 15.16
N ASN A 512 -11.17 10.61 16.38
CA ASN A 512 -12.07 10.26 17.49
C ASN A 512 -13.23 11.24 17.66
N LYS A 513 -13.44 12.11 16.67
CA LYS A 513 -14.46 13.17 16.65
C LYS A 513 -14.98 13.38 15.24
N GLY A 514 -16.18 13.93 15.15
CA GLY A 514 -16.77 14.33 13.88
C GLY A 514 -15.97 15.44 13.19
N ARG A 515 -15.70 15.24 11.89
CA ARG A 515 -15.03 16.19 11.00
C ARG A 515 -15.06 15.65 9.55
N THR A 516 -15.21 16.54 8.58
CA THR A 516 -14.96 16.21 7.16
C THR A 516 -13.47 16.24 6.86
N LEU A 517 -12.96 15.14 6.33
CA LEU A 517 -11.63 14.99 5.75
C LEU A 517 -11.73 15.06 4.23
N HIS A 518 -10.69 15.57 3.59
CA HIS A 518 -10.61 15.67 2.14
C HIS A 518 -9.45 14.80 1.65
N TRP A 519 -9.75 13.88 0.74
CA TRP A 519 -8.79 12.92 0.21
C TRP A 519 -8.71 13.03 -1.30
N SER A 520 -7.51 13.28 -1.82
CA SER A 520 -7.21 13.33 -3.25
C SER A 520 -6.68 11.98 -3.71
N PHE A 521 -7.40 11.35 -4.64
CA PHE A 521 -6.90 10.21 -5.41
C PHE A 521 -6.07 10.75 -6.58
N VAL A 522 -4.76 10.53 -6.51
CA VAL A 522 -3.78 11.04 -7.47
C VAL A 522 -3.31 9.90 -8.35
N VAL A 523 -3.33 10.14 -9.65
CA VAL A 523 -2.91 9.19 -10.69
C VAL A 523 -1.79 9.83 -11.48
N ILE A 524 -0.65 9.17 -11.51
CA ILE A 524 0.53 9.57 -12.27
C ILE A 524 0.67 8.60 -13.43
N ASP A 525 0.57 9.15 -14.62
CA ASP A 525 0.81 8.45 -15.86
C ASP A 525 2.29 8.50 -16.23
N ARG A 526 2.78 7.33 -16.67
CA ARG A 526 4.19 7.07 -16.92
C ARG A 526 4.37 6.51 -18.32
N PRO A 527 4.63 7.37 -19.31
CA PRO A 527 4.81 6.89 -20.66
C PRO A 527 6.00 5.94 -20.79
N ASN A 528 5.80 4.90 -21.58
CA ASN A 528 6.85 3.93 -21.91
C ASN A 528 7.74 4.39 -23.08
N ALA A 529 7.26 5.32 -23.90
CA ALA A 529 8.02 5.81 -25.04
C ALA A 529 9.15 6.75 -24.60
N ALA A 530 10.30 6.64 -25.27
CA ALA A 530 11.43 7.53 -25.04
C ALA A 530 11.06 8.99 -25.35
N ASN A 531 11.61 9.92 -24.56
CA ASN A 531 11.36 11.37 -24.65
C ASN A 531 9.90 11.80 -24.42
N GLN A 532 9.04 10.93 -23.87
CA GLN A 532 7.74 11.34 -23.36
C GLN A 532 7.84 11.62 -21.85
N MET A 533 7.11 12.64 -21.41
CA MET A 533 7.05 13.04 -20.00
C MET A 533 5.72 12.65 -19.40
N GLY A 534 5.73 12.37 -18.10
CA GLY A 534 4.54 11.92 -17.38
C GLY A 534 3.54 13.03 -17.14
N ASN A 535 2.31 12.61 -16.87
CA ASN A 535 1.17 13.47 -16.60
C ASN A 535 0.54 13.10 -15.26
N THR A 536 -0.17 14.05 -14.64
CA THR A 536 -0.85 13.81 -13.36
C THR A 536 -2.31 14.23 -13.45
N ALA A 537 -3.20 13.39 -12.94
CA ALA A 537 -4.58 13.75 -12.66
C ALA A 537 -4.91 13.48 -11.19
N TYR A 538 -5.84 14.24 -10.61
CA TYR A 538 -6.40 13.89 -9.31
C TYR A 538 -7.87 14.25 -9.19
N LYS A 539 -8.60 13.51 -8.35
CA LYS A 539 -9.95 13.83 -7.88
C LYS A 539 -10.01 13.81 -6.36
N THR A 540 -10.72 14.77 -5.77
CA THR A 540 -10.85 14.90 -4.31
C THR A 540 -12.25 14.47 -3.87
N ILE A 541 -12.30 13.59 -2.88
CA ILE A 541 -13.54 13.15 -2.21
C ILE A 541 -13.60 13.70 -0.78
N GLU A 542 -14.82 13.70 -0.24
CA GLU A 542 -15.05 13.96 1.18
C GLU A 542 -15.24 12.65 1.94
N VAL A 543 -14.56 12.53 3.07
CA VAL A 543 -14.78 11.49 4.07
C VAL A 543 -15.28 12.17 5.34
N VAL A 544 -16.59 12.15 5.54
CA VAL A 544 -17.26 12.75 6.70
C VAL A 544 -17.19 11.77 7.87
N VAL A 545 -16.39 12.09 8.89
CA VAL A 545 -16.41 11.33 10.13
C VAL A 545 -17.65 11.75 10.93
N ASN A 546 -18.53 10.79 11.21
CA ASN A 546 -19.74 10.99 12.00
C ASN A 546 -19.42 10.98 13.50
N ASP A 547 -19.91 11.97 14.24
CA ASP A 547 -19.66 12.07 15.69
C ASP A 547 -20.56 11.15 16.53
N ASP A 548 -21.70 10.72 15.99
CA ASP A 548 -22.71 9.93 16.70
C ASP A 548 -22.57 8.41 16.50
N ALA A 549 -21.63 7.98 15.64
CA ALA A 549 -21.42 6.57 15.30
C ALA A 549 -19.96 6.15 15.49
N GLY A 550 -19.75 4.88 15.83
CA GLY A 550 -18.45 4.28 16.11
C GLY A 550 -18.13 4.13 17.62
N PRO A 551 -17.06 3.39 17.96
CA PRO A 551 -16.18 2.66 17.05
C PRO A 551 -16.83 1.38 16.51
N PHE A 552 -16.64 1.12 15.22
CA PHE A 552 -17.03 -0.15 14.60
C PHE A 552 -15.91 -1.18 14.83
N VAL A 553 -16.22 -2.27 15.54
CA VAL A 553 -15.22 -3.24 16.01
C VAL A 553 -15.74 -4.67 15.97
N ILE A 554 -14.89 -5.61 15.58
CA ILE A 554 -15.15 -7.05 15.77
C ILE A 554 -14.96 -7.37 17.25
N THR A 555 -15.97 -7.96 17.89
CA THR A 555 -15.98 -8.27 19.33
C THR A 555 -15.70 -9.74 19.61
N SER A 556 -15.87 -10.63 18.63
CA SER A 556 -15.43 -12.02 18.69
C SER A 556 -13.95 -12.18 18.34
N GLN A 557 -13.36 -13.36 18.64
CA GLN A 557 -11.93 -13.65 18.43
C GLN A 557 -11.02 -12.58 19.04
N SER A 558 -11.38 -12.14 20.25
CA SER A 558 -10.62 -11.19 21.07
C SER A 558 -9.46 -11.85 21.82
N GLN A 559 -9.46 -13.18 21.88
CA GLN A 559 -8.40 -14.04 22.38
C GLN A 559 -8.03 -15.07 21.32
N PRO A 560 -6.83 -15.67 21.36
CA PRO A 560 -6.45 -16.68 20.39
C PRO A 560 -7.45 -17.84 20.35
N THR A 561 -7.87 -18.25 19.15
CA THR A 561 -8.82 -19.34 18.95
C THR A 561 -8.30 -20.34 17.93
N THR A 562 -8.71 -21.60 18.07
CA THR A 562 -8.49 -22.63 17.06
C THR A 562 -9.79 -22.87 16.31
N TRP A 563 -9.70 -22.92 14.99
CA TRP A 563 -10.77 -23.26 14.08
C TRP A 563 -10.44 -24.55 13.33
N ILE A 564 -11.49 -25.32 13.05
CA ILE A 564 -11.43 -26.52 12.22
C ILE A 564 -12.07 -26.22 10.87
N MET A 565 -11.42 -26.61 9.78
CA MET A 565 -12.01 -26.47 8.44
C MET A 565 -13.32 -27.26 8.35
N GLY A 566 -14.37 -26.64 7.79
CA GLY A 566 -15.73 -27.17 7.74
C GLY A 566 -16.60 -26.81 8.95
N GLU A 567 -16.01 -26.36 10.07
CA GLU A 567 -16.81 -25.96 11.23
C GLU A 567 -17.56 -24.64 10.96
N LYS A 568 -18.69 -24.46 11.65
CA LYS A 568 -19.43 -23.20 11.66
C LYS A 568 -18.99 -22.31 12.82
N VAL A 569 -18.45 -21.14 12.51
CA VAL A 569 -17.99 -20.16 13.49
C VAL A 569 -18.91 -18.95 13.51
N THR A 570 -19.23 -18.49 14.71
CA THR A 570 -19.95 -17.21 14.91
C THR A 570 -18.97 -16.04 15.00
N ILE A 571 -19.21 -15.02 14.18
CA ILE A 571 -18.52 -13.74 14.20
C ILE A 571 -19.47 -12.68 14.75
N ASN A 572 -19.05 -11.96 15.80
CA ASN A 572 -19.81 -10.87 16.41
C ASN A 572 -19.05 -9.54 16.24
N TRP A 573 -19.79 -8.45 16.02
CA TRP A 573 -19.24 -7.10 15.94
C TRP A 573 -20.20 -6.08 16.55
N ASN A 574 -19.66 -4.94 16.96
CA ASN A 574 -20.46 -3.79 17.35
C ASN A 574 -20.88 -3.01 16.10
N VAL A 575 -22.18 -3.00 15.78
CA VAL A 575 -22.74 -2.24 14.65
C VAL A 575 -22.49 -0.73 14.82
N ALA A 576 -22.48 -0.24 16.07
CA ALA A 576 -22.08 1.12 16.44
C ALA A 576 -22.78 2.25 15.63
N GLY A 577 -24.06 2.08 15.28
CA GLY A 577 -24.85 3.07 14.53
C GLY A 577 -24.50 3.18 13.04
N THR A 578 -23.61 2.33 12.52
CA THR A 578 -23.17 2.36 11.11
C THR A 578 -24.26 1.94 10.12
N ASP A 579 -25.24 1.17 10.58
CA ASP A 579 -26.39 0.74 9.79
C ASP A 579 -27.46 1.83 9.64
N GLN A 580 -27.39 2.91 10.42
CA GLN A 580 -28.35 4.01 10.42
C GLN A 580 -27.85 5.22 9.63
N ALA A 581 -28.76 6.08 9.19
CA ALA A 581 -28.41 7.34 8.56
C ALA A 581 -27.60 8.22 9.55
N PRO A 582 -26.57 8.97 9.08
CA PRO A 582 -26.17 9.17 7.69
C PRO A 582 -25.24 8.11 7.07
N ILE A 583 -24.73 7.12 7.83
CA ILE A 583 -23.76 6.13 7.30
C ILE A 583 -24.46 5.07 6.43
N SER A 584 -25.58 4.53 6.90
CA SER A 584 -26.48 3.62 6.19
C SER A 584 -25.82 2.38 5.56
N ALA A 585 -24.72 1.87 6.13
CA ALA A 585 -24.04 0.67 5.62
C ALA A 585 -24.85 -0.59 5.94
N LYS A 586 -25.39 -1.25 4.92
CA LYS A 586 -26.30 -2.40 5.06
C LYS A 586 -25.60 -3.73 4.80
N LYS A 587 -24.53 -3.73 4.00
CA LYS A 587 -23.86 -4.94 3.53
C LYS A 587 -22.41 -5.00 3.98
N MET A 588 -22.01 -6.16 4.46
CA MET A 588 -20.66 -6.42 4.96
C MET A 588 -20.03 -7.61 4.22
N LYS A 589 -18.70 -7.54 4.10
CA LYS A 589 -17.84 -8.59 3.58
C LYS A 589 -16.88 -9.05 4.67
N LEU A 590 -16.75 -10.37 4.82
CA LEU A 590 -15.75 -10.99 5.68
C LEU A 590 -14.59 -11.53 4.85
N LEU A 591 -13.39 -11.13 5.23
CA LEU A 591 -12.13 -11.55 4.62
C LEU A 591 -11.24 -12.21 5.67
N LEU A 592 -10.52 -13.25 5.25
CA LEU A 592 -9.53 -13.96 6.04
C LEU A 592 -8.13 -13.73 5.47
N SER A 593 -7.22 -13.46 6.37
CA SER A 593 -5.78 -13.48 6.16
C SER A 593 -5.23 -14.81 6.68
N THR A 594 -4.37 -15.47 5.92
CA THR A 594 -3.61 -16.66 6.36
C THR A 594 -2.13 -16.37 6.66
N ASP A 595 -1.68 -15.13 6.47
CA ASP A 595 -0.27 -14.71 6.53
C ASP A 595 0.07 -13.78 7.72
N GLY A 596 -0.84 -13.60 8.67
CA GLY A 596 -0.65 -12.71 9.83
C GLY A 596 -1.27 -11.33 9.70
N GLY A 597 -1.98 -11.06 8.61
CA GLY A 597 -2.63 -9.78 8.32
C GLY A 597 -1.83 -8.93 7.33
N GLU A 598 -0.85 -9.53 6.64
CA GLU A 598 -0.13 -8.87 5.55
C GLU A 598 -1.06 -8.73 4.34
N THR A 599 -1.88 -9.76 4.06
CA THR A 599 -2.91 -9.73 3.02
C THR A 599 -4.22 -10.39 3.46
N PHE A 600 -5.36 -9.86 2.99
CA PHE A 600 -6.71 -10.40 3.25
C PHE A 600 -7.31 -10.96 1.96
N SER A 601 -6.71 -12.03 1.46
CA SER A 601 -6.98 -12.60 0.12
C SER A 601 -8.14 -13.59 0.07
N VAL A 602 -8.53 -14.20 1.20
CA VAL A 602 -9.60 -15.20 1.24
C VAL A 602 -10.93 -14.52 1.57
N THR A 603 -11.92 -14.62 0.69
CA THR A 603 -13.28 -14.14 0.97
C THR A 603 -14.09 -15.24 1.66
N LEU A 604 -14.53 -15.00 2.90
CA LEU A 604 -15.35 -15.93 3.66
C LEU A 604 -16.85 -15.77 3.36
N ALA A 605 -17.30 -14.51 3.26
CA ALA A 605 -18.70 -14.19 2.96
C ALA A 605 -18.83 -12.77 2.41
N THR A 606 -19.87 -12.54 1.61
CA THR A 606 -20.26 -11.23 1.04
C THR A 606 -21.75 -11.01 1.26
N GLY A 607 -22.23 -9.78 1.16
CA GLY A 607 -23.65 -9.44 1.30
C GLY A 607 -24.23 -9.70 2.69
N LEU A 608 -23.39 -9.82 3.73
CA LEU A 608 -23.85 -10.03 5.10
C LEU A 608 -24.60 -8.80 5.59
N SER A 609 -25.74 -9.00 6.26
CA SER A 609 -26.47 -7.89 6.85
C SER A 609 -25.67 -7.29 8.02
N ASN A 610 -25.61 -5.95 8.11
CA ASN A 610 -24.95 -5.26 9.21
C ASN A 610 -25.77 -5.29 10.51
N THR A 611 -25.95 -6.48 11.09
CA THR A 611 -26.79 -6.74 12.28
C THR A 611 -26.00 -7.10 13.54
N GLY A 612 -24.67 -7.11 13.46
CA GLY A 612 -23.78 -7.39 14.60
C GLY A 612 -23.39 -8.86 14.78
N LYS A 613 -23.92 -9.76 13.95
CA LYS A 613 -23.63 -11.19 14.01
C LYS A 613 -23.72 -11.84 12.63
N ALA A 614 -22.79 -12.76 12.34
CA ALA A 614 -22.84 -13.67 11.22
C ALA A 614 -22.32 -15.05 11.64
N VAL A 615 -22.79 -16.11 10.97
CA VAL A 615 -22.22 -17.45 11.07
C VAL A 615 -21.58 -17.77 9.73
N ILE A 616 -20.33 -18.20 9.75
CA ILE A 616 -19.58 -18.60 8.55
C ILE A 616 -19.09 -20.03 8.71
N GLU A 617 -18.90 -20.70 7.58
CA GLU A 617 -18.23 -21.99 7.53
C GLU A 617 -16.76 -21.77 7.17
N VAL A 618 -15.85 -22.42 7.88
CA VAL A 618 -14.40 -22.27 7.66
C VAL A 618 -14.02 -23.01 6.36
N PRO A 619 -13.55 -22.32 5.31
CA PRO A 619 -13.32 -22.98 4.02
C PRO A 619 -12.17 -23.99 4.07
N ALA A 620 -12.24 -25.02 3.23
CA ALA A 620 -11.11 -25.90 2.99
C ALA A 620 -9.90 -25.12 2.41
N GLY A 621 -8.68 -25.59 2.69
CA GLY A 621 -7.44 -25.00 2.16
C GLY A 621 -6.98 -23.72 2.86
N THR A 622 -7.58 -23.33 3.98
CA THR A 622 -7.20 -22.12 4.74
C THR A 622 -6.31 -22.38 5.95
N LYS A 623 -5.64 -23.53 6.01
CA LYS A 623 -4.75 -23.93 7.12
C LYS A 623 -3.71 -22.85 7.43
N THR A 624 -3.65 -22.41 8.69
CA THR A 624 -2.69 -21.38 9.14
C THR A 624 -2.58 -21.35 10.66
N THR A 625 -1.46 -20.86 11.19
CA THR A 625 -1.31 -20.52 12.62
C THR A 625 -1.32 -19.01 12.86
N LYS A 626 -1.55 -18.21 11.81
CA LYS A 626 -1.45 -16.75 11.81
C LYS A 626 -2.72 -16.09 11.25
N GLY A 627 -3.87 -16.74 11.39
CA GLY A 627 -5.13 -16.27 10.85
C GLY A 627 -5.55 -14.92 11.43
N ARG A 628 -6.05 -14.02 10.58
CA ARG A 628 -6.68 -12.75 10.98
C ARG A 628 -7.94 -12.50 10.16
N LEU A 629 -8.96 -11.91 10.77
CA LEU A 629 -10.27 -11.68 10.17
C LEU A 629 -10.50 -10.18 9.99
N MET A 630 -10.91 -9.77 8.79
CA MET A 630 -11.34 -8.41 8.48
C MET A 630 -12.83 -8.40 8.12
N LEU A 631 -13.56 -7.48 8.73
CA LEU A 631 -14.94 -7.15 8.39
C LEU A 631 -14.94 -5.77 7.73
N LYS A 632 -15.34 -5.69 6.47
CA LYS A 632 -15.35 -4.48 5.65
C LYS A 632 -16.79 -4.18 5.21
N ALA A 633 -17.23 -2.93 5.25
CA ALA A 633 -18.47 -2.53 4.60
C ALA A 633 -18.34 -2.66 3.06
N GLU A 634 -19.39 -3.11 2.38
CA GLU A 634 -19.39 -3.24 0.91
C GLU A 634 -19.92 -1.98 0.21
N ASP A 635 -20.81 -1.25 0.89
CA ASP A 635 -21.42 0.00 0.45
C ASP A 635 -20.76 1.24 1.09
N ASN A 636 -19.68 1.05 1.84
CA ASN A 636 -18.92 2.10 2.52
C ASN A 636 -17.44 1.68 2.64
N ILE A 637 -16.57 2.58 3.11
CA ILE A 637 -15.10 2.37 3.13
C ILE A 637 -14.55 1.92 4.48
N PHE A 638 -15.37 1.92 5.55
CA PHE A 638 -14.89 1.56 6.89
C PHE A 638 -14.74 0.04 7.08
N LEU A 639 -13.84 -0.34 7.98
CA LEU A 639 -13.52 -1.73 8.27
C LEU A 639 -12.99 -1.93 9.71
N ALA A 640 -12.99 -3.19 10.15
CA ALA A 640 -12.38 -3.61 11.41
C ALA A 640 -11.62 -4.94 11.22
N VAL A 641 -10.55 -5.14 11.99
CA VAL A 641 -9.81 -6.41 12.08
C VAL A 641 -9.94 -6.95 13.50
N ASN A 642 -10.12 -8.27 13.63
CA ASN A 642 -10.27 -8.93 14.92
C ASN A 642 -8.99 -8.78 15.77
N ALA A 643 -9.08 -8.86 17.10
CA ALA A 643 -7.94 -8.50 17.96
C ALA A 643 -6.85 -9.60 18.05
N ALA A 644 -7.23 -10.88 18.02
CA ALA A 644 -6.30 -11.98 18.28
C ALA A 644 -6.08 -12.91 17.07
N THR A 645 -5.06 -13.75 17.16
CA THR A 645 -4.73 -14.72 16.10
C THR A 645 -5.72 -15.88 16.08
N ILE A 646 -6.02 -16.37 14.87
CA ILE A 646 -6.83 -17.57 14.63
C ILE A 646 -5.91 -18.67 14.09
N THR A 647 -5.88 -19.82 14.74
CA THR A 647 -5.24 -21.03 14.19
C THR A 647 -6.29 -21.83 13.44
N ILE A 648 -6.09 -22.13 12.16
CA ILE A 648 -6.99 -22.99 11.38
C ILE A 648 -6.27 -24.31 11.10
N LYS A 649 -6.86 -25.42 11.53
CA LYS A 649 -6.36 -26.77 11.28
C LYS A 649 -7.33 -27.62 10.46
N GLU A 650 -6.81 -28.70 9.90
CA GLU A 650 -7.63 -29.73 9.26
C GLU A 650 -8.47 -30.44 10.31
N ASP A 651 -9.64 -30.88 9.88
CA ASP A 651 -10.40 -31.87 10.63
C ASP A 651 -9.67 -33.21 10.55
N THR A 652 -9.60 -33.93 11.67
CA THR A 652 -8.90 -35.21 11.77
C THR A 652 -9.91 -36.32 12.01
N ASP A 653 -9.56 -37.52 11.58
CA ASP A 653 -10.28 -38.75 11.89
C ASP A 653 -9.44 -39.41 12.99
N ASP A 654 -9.81 -39.13 14.24
CA ASP A 654 -8.99 -39.42 15.41
C ASP A 654 -8.98 -40.92 15.77
N ASP A 655 -9.99 -41.69 15.35
CA ASP A 655 -10.11 -43.13 15.59
C ASP A 655 -9.98 -44.01 14.33
N GLY A 656 -9.94 -43.40 13.15
CA GLY A 656 -9.65 -44.05 11.86
C GLY A 656 -10.86 -44.77 11.25
N ASP A 657 -12.08 -44.35 11.59
CA ASP A 657 -13.31 -45.00 11.18
C ASP A 657 -13.87 -44.53 9.82
N GLY A 658 -13.28 -43.45 9.28
CA GLY A 658 -13.67 -42.86 8.01
C GLY A 658 -14.66 -41.70 8.14
N VAL A 659 -15.07 -41.34 9.35
CA VAL A 659 -15.86 -40.15 9.69
C VAL A 659 -14.93 -39.15 10.39
N TYR A 660 -14.91 -37.91 9.93
CA TYR A 660 -14.06 -36.89 10.56
C TYR A 660 -14.69 -36.39 11.87
N SER A 661 -13.85 -36.08 12.86
CA SER A 661 -14.25 -35.80 14.23
C SER A 661 -15.27 -34.67 14.42
N LEU A 662 -15.40 -33.70 13.50
CA LEU A 662 -16.49 -32.70 13.58
C LEU A 662 -17.89 -33.25 13.29
N HIS A 663 -17.98 -34.37 12.57
CA HIS A 663 -19.22 -34.99 12.12
C HIS A 663 -19.41 -36.38 12.73
N ASP A 664 -18.53 -36.76 13.65
CA ASP A 664 -18.51 -38.04 14.31
C ASP A 664 -19.25 -37.96 15.65
N ASN A 665 -20.27 -38.80 15.84
CA ASN A 665 -21.00 -38.92 17.10
C ASN A 665 -20.24 -39.73 18.16
N CYS A 666 -19.12 -40.37 17.79
CA CYS A 666 -18.12 -40.95 18.70
C CYS A 666 -16.68 -40.63 18.28
N PRO A 667 -16.20 -39.37 18.38
CA PRO A 667 -14.92 -38.89 17.83
C PRO A 667 -13.63 -39.65 18.20
N HIS A 668 -13.70 -40.59 19.14
CA HIS A 668 -12.59 -41.35 19.69
C HIS A 668 -12.86 -42.85 19.75
N THR A 669 -13.98 -43.33 19.20
CA THR A 669 -14.40 -44.73 19.25
C THR A 669 -14.99 -45.17 17.91
N TYR A 670 -14.20 -45.95 17.17
CA TYR A 670 -14.50 -46.42 15.82
C TYR A 670 -15.96 -46.88 15.64
N ASN A 671 -16.75 -46.12 14.88
CA ASN A 671 -18.15 -46.41 14.58
C ASN A 671 -18.61 -45.86 13.20
N PRO A 672 -18.14 -46.44 12.08
CA PRO A 672 -18.38 -45.89 10.73
C PRO A 672 -19.86 -45.79 10.32
N ASP A 673 -20.76 -46.48 11.02
CA ASP A 673 -22.20 -46.48 10.80
C ASP A 673 -22.93 -45.32 11.50
N GLN A 674 -22.27 -44.64 12.45
CA GLN A 674 -22.77 -43.46 13.16
C GLN A 674 -24.17 -43.67 13.76
N THR A 675 -24.40 -44.88 14.27
CA THR A 675 -25.68 -45.23 14.90
C THR A 675 -25.86 -44.41 16.17
N ASP A 676 -27.02 -43.77 16.31
CA ASP A 676 -27.47 -42.98 17.46
C ASP A 676 -28.95 -43.37 17.70
N THR A 677 -29.13 -44.39 18.54
CA THR A 677 -30.42 -45.02 18.80
C THR A 677 -31.35 -44.04 19.49
N ASP A 678 -30.82 -43.21 20.39
CA ASP A 678 -31.62 -42.38 21.27
C ASP A 678 -31.91 -40.97 20.72
N GLY A 679 -31.03 -40.47 19.86
CA GLY A 679 -31.07 -39.19 19.16
C GLY A 679 -30.47 -38.02 19.94
N ASP A 680 -29.67 -38.27 20.97
CA ASP A 680 -29.06 -37.24 21.81
C ASP A 680 -27.76 -36.64 21.22
N GLY A 681 -27.21 -37.27 20.17
CA GLY A 681 -26.00 -36.87 19.46
C GLY A 681 -24.72 -37.57 19.94
N ILE A 682 -24.82 -38.51 20.88
CA ILE A 682 -23.77 -39.46 21.26
C ILE A 682 -24.04 -40.76 20.52
N GLY A 683 -23.03 -41.35 19.87
CA GLY A 683 -23.23 -42.60 19.15
C GLY A 683 -23.31 -43.81 20.07
N ASP A 684 -24.06 -44.84 19.66
CA ASP A 684 -24.25 -46.09 20.42
C ASP A 684 -22.92 -46.74 20.86
N ALA A 685 -21.85 -46.51 20.11
CA ALA A 685 -20.52 -47.08 20.38
C ALA A 685 -19.81 -46.45 21.60
N CYS A 686 -20.18 -45.22 21.97
CA CYS A 686 -19.55 -44.44 23.04
C CYS A 686 -20.56 -43.87 24.04
N ASP A 687 -21.83 -44.28 23.93
CA ASP A 687 -22.90 -43.93 24.86
C ASP A 687 -22.97 -44.95 26.03
N ASP A 688 -23.18 -44.44 27.23
CA ASP A 688 -23.37 -45.24 28.45
C ASP A 688 -24.85 -45.63 28.68
N ASP A 689 -25.79 -45.07 27.92
CA ASP A 689 -27.25 -45.32 27.97
C ASP A 689 -27.86 -45.25 26.55
N ILE A 690 -27.63 -46.30 25.75
CA ILE A 690 -27.89 -46.32 24.29
C ILE A 690 -29.36 -46.08 23.91
N ASP A 691 -30.32 -46.34 24.80
CA ASP A 691 -31.74 -46.12 24.51
C ASP A 691 -32.35 -44.91 25.23
N GLY A 692 -31.61 -44.27 26.15
CA GLY A 692 -31.99 -43.04 26.83
C GLY A 692 -33.12 -43.24 27.84
N ASP A 693 -33.24 -44.43 28.44
CA ASP A 693 -34.26 -44.72 29.45
C ASP A 693 -33.87 -44.32 30.88
N GLY A 694 -32.60 -43.96 31.09
CA GLY A 694 -32.02 -43.54 32.35
C GLY A 694 -31.35 -44.66 33.16
N ILE A 695 -31.25 -45.87 32.62
CA ILE A 695 -30.55 -47.02 33.20
C ILE A 695 -29.25 -47.25 32.40
N PRO A 696 -28.07 -47.17 33.03
CA PRO A 696 -26.81 -47.40 32.31
C PRO A 696 -26.75 -48.79 31.67
N ASN A 697 -26.15 -48.89 30.48
CA ASN A 697 -26.01 -50.13 29.68
C ASN A 697 -25.51 -51.34 30.49
N GLU A 698 -24.58 -51.12 31.45
CA GLU A 698 -24.03 -52.20 32.28
C GLU A 698 -25.04 -52.78 33.30
N GLN A 699 -26.08 -52.02 33.61
CA GLN A 699 -27.14 -52.35 34.57
C GLN A 699 -28.47 -52.65 33.89
N ASP A 700 -28.55 -52.40 32.59
CA ASP A 700 -29.71 -52.65 31.78
C ASP A 700 -29.66 -54.04 31.13
N ASN A 701 -30.59 -54.90 31.54
CA ASN A 701 -30.72 -56.24 30.96
C ASN A 701 -31.62 -56.23 29.72
N GLU A 702 -32.24 -55.10 29.42
CA GLU A 702 -33.24 -54.90 28.38
C GLU A 702 -32.86 -53.69 27.51
N ILE A 703 -31.60 -53.59 27.02
CA ILE A 703 -31.20 -52.52 26.08
C ILE A 703 -32.11 -52.55 24.86
N ASP A 704 -32.96 -51.53 24.74
CA ASP A 704 -34.23 -51.62 24.07
C ASP A 704 -34.39 -50.49 23.05
N GLN A 705 -34.42 -50.81 21.75
CA GLN A 705 -34.52 -49.80 20.68
C GLN A 705 -35.85 -48.98 20.63
N VAL A 706 -36.78 -49.24 21.55
CA VAL A 706 -38.06 -48.52 21.73
C VAL A 706 -38.36 -48.39 23.21
N LEU A 707 -38.80 -47.20 23.64
CA LEU A 707 -39.20 -46.98 25.04
C LEU A 707 -40.70 -47.23 25.18
N ILE A 708 -41.04 -48.25 25.97
CA ILE A 708 -42.42 -48.70 26.18
C ILE A 708 -42.84 -48.36 27.61
N PRO A 709 -43.69 -47.33 27.82
CA PRO A 709 -44.12 -46.98 29.17
C PRO A 709 -45.00 -48.08 29.77
N ASN A 710 -44.87 -48.31 31.07
CA ASN A 710 -45.69 -49.28 31.80
C ASN A 710 -47.01 -48.68 32.35
N ALA A 711 -47.27 -47.39 32.12
CA ALA A 711 -48.53 -46.73 32.50
C ALA A 711 -48.83 -45.53 31.60
N PHE A 712 -50.10 -45.26 31.33
CA PHE A 712 -50.57 -44.04 30.66
C PHE A 712 -52.03 -43.72 31.05
N THR A 713 -52.47 -42.50 30.79
CA THR A 713 -53.72 -41.93 31.33
C THR A 713 -54.63 -41.39 30.22
N PRO A 714 -55.45 -42.25 29.55
CA PRO A 714 -56.37 -41.84 28.48
C PRO A 714 -57.65 -41.15 28.98
N ASN A 715 -57.49 -40.03 29.69
CA ASN A 715 -58.56 -39.30 30.40
C ASN A 715 -59.30 -38.26 29.55
N GLY A 716 -58.85 -37.99 28.32
CA GLY A 716 -59.45 -37.04 27.37
C GLY A 716 -59.00 -35.59 27.52
N ASP A 717 -57.94 -35.32 28.29
CA ASP A 717 -57.38 -33.97 28.45
C ASP A 717 -56.34 -33.59 27.37
N GLY A 718 -56.00 -34.53 26.48
CA GLY A 718 -55.03 -34.38 25.41
C GLY A 718 -53.58 -34.66 25.80
N ILE A 719 -53.28 -34.99 27.06
CA ILE A 719 -51.94 -35.29 27.58
C ILE A 719 -51.85 -36.78 27.92
N ASN A 720 -50.91 -37.51 27.32
CA ASN A 720 -50.75 -38.96 27.50
C ASN A 720 -52.03 -39.77 27.20
N ASP A 721 -52.88 -39.24 26.31
CA ASP A 721 -54.17 -39.83 25.95
C ASP A 721 -54.06 -41.07 25.06
N PHE A 722 -52.86 -41.28 24.50
CA PHE A 722 -52.52 -42.43 23.71
C PHE A 722 -51.35 -43.16 24.34
N TYR A 723 -51.38 -44.49 24.22
CA TYR A 723 -50.26 -45.32 24.62
C TYR A 723 -49.09 -45.05 23.70
N THR A 724 -48.16 -44.25 24.19
CA THR A 724 -47.05 -43.76 23.38
C THR A 724 -45.87 -44.69 23.59
N ILE A 725 -45.57 -45.51 22.61
CA ILE A 725 -44.29 -46.20 22.50
C ILE A 725 -43.37 -45.26 21.72
N ILE A 726 -42.36 -44.73 22.40
CA ILE A 726 -41.41 -43.80 21.81
C ILE A 726 -40.56 -44.57 20.79
N ARG A 727 -40.35 -43.99 19.61
CA ARG A 727 -39.65 -44.58 18.45
C ARG A 727 -40.39 -45.73 17.74
N ALA A 728 -41.64 -46.05 18.09
CA ALA A 728 -42.42 -47.09 17.38
C ALA A 728 -42.54 -46.82 15.87
N GLU A 729 -42.62 -45.55 15.48
CA GLU A 729 -42.69 -45.09 14.09
C GLU A 729 -41.44 -45.39 13.26
N ARG A 730 -40.26 -45.63 13.88
CA ARG A 730 -39.05 -46.08 13.17
C ARG A 730 -39.22 -47.49 12.60
N TYR A 731 -40.23 -48.23 13.07
CA TYR A 731 -40.50 -49.61 12.72
C TYR A 731 -41.84 -49.74 11.97
N PRO A 732 -41.91 -49.49 10.66
CA PRO A 732 -43.17 -49.45 9.91
C PRO A 732 -43.93 -50.80 9.88
N HIS A 733 -43.23 -51.90 10.16
CA HIS A 733 -43.81 -53.25 10.24
C HIS A 733 -44.15 -53.68 11.67
N ASN A 734 -44.00 -52.79 12.65
CA ASN A 734 -44.26 -53.11 14.04
C ASN A 734 -45.70 -53.62 14.25
N THR A 735 -45.93 -54.38 15.30
CA THR A 735 -47.28 -54.76 15.69
C THR A 735 -47.43 -54.68 17.20
N LEU A 736 -48.40 -53.88 17.66
CA LEU A 736 -48.84 -53.85 19.05
C LEU A 736 -50.04 -54.77 19.22
N TYR A 737 -49.99 -55.63 20.24
CA TYR A 737 -51.11 -56.41 20.76
C TYR A 737 -51.32 -56.03 22.22
N ILE A 738 -52.57 -55.83 22.63
CA ILE A 738 -52.95 -55.66 24.02
C ILE A 738 -53.90 -56.79 24.40
N TYR A 739 -53.64 -57.41 25.55
CA TYR A 739 -54.43 -58.47 26.13
C TYR A 739 -54.99 -58.06 27.49
N ASP A 740 -56.20 -58.51 27.79
CA ASP A 740 -56.73 -58.43 29.16
C ASP A 740 -56.02 -59.40 30.11
N THR A 741 -56.33 -59.35 31.41
CA THR A 741 -55.73 -60.21 32.43
C THR A 741 -56.06 -61.70 32.28
N LEU A 742 -57.04 -62.05 31.43
CA LEU A 742 -57.41 -63.42 31.10
C LEU A 742 -56.69 -63.92 29.83
N GLY A 743 -55.90 -63.08 29.17
CA GLY A 743 -55.16 -63.40 27.95
C GLY A 743 -55.95 -63.21 26.65
N ASN A 744 -57.12 -62.55 26.69
CA ASN A 744 -57.89 -62.26 25.47
C ASN A 744 -57.34 -61.00 24.78
N GLU A 745 -57.15 -61.05 23.45
CA GLU A 745 -56.75 -59.88 22.66
C GLU A 745 -57.86 -58.83 22.67
N VAL A 746 -57.58 -57.66 23.22
CA VAL A 746 -58.50 -56.52 23.25
C VAL A 746 -58.16 -55.47 22.20
N TYR A 747 -56.90 -55.38 21.80
CA TYR A 747 -56.46 -54.46 20.75
C TYR A 747 -55.31 -55.05 19.94
N ARG A 748 -55.29 -54.72 18.65
CA ARG A 748 -54.19 -55.03 17.74
C ARG A 748 -54.02 -53.93 16.70
N ALA A 749 -52.78 -53.52 16.48
CA ALA A 749 -52.44 -52.62 15.38
C ALA A 749 -51.12 -53.04 14.72
N LYS A 750 -51.15 -53.24 13.40
CA LYS A 750 -49.95 -53.31 12.57
C LYS A 750 -49.55 -51.90 12.14
N GLY A 751 -48.26 -51.59 12.17
CA GLY A 751 -47.75 -50.23 12.01
C GLY A 751 -48.32 -49.32 13.09
N TYR A 752 -48.16 -49.70 14.35
CA TYR A 752 -48.54 -48.87 15.49
C TYR A 752 -47.78 -47.54 15.43
N LYS A 753 -48.52 -46.45 15.57
CA LYS A 753 -48.13 -45.03 15.49
C LYS A 753 -48.75 -44.27 16.65
N ASN A 754 -48.73 -44.87 17.84
CA ASN A 754 -49.21 -44.25 19.08
C ASN A 754 -50.69 -43.81 18.99
N GLN A 755 -51.52 -44.64 18.34
CA GLN A 755 -52.93 -44.36 18.10
C GLN A 755 -53.90 -45.08 19.03
N TRP A 756 -53.41 -45.92 19.95
CA TRP A 756 -54.28 -46.63 20.89
C TRP A 756 -54.56 -45.78 22.13
N ASN A 757 -55.83 -45.60 22.44
CA ASN A 757 -56.33 -44.69 23.47
C ASN A 757 -57.09 -45.42 24.60
N GLY A 758 -56.78 -46.70 24.83
CA GLY A 758 -57.48 -47.51 25.85
C GLY A 758 -58.82 -48.08 25.40
N TYR A 759 -59.09 -48.16 24.10
CA TYR A 759 -60.31 -48.77 23.56
C TYR A 759 -60.04 -50.13 22.91
N HIS A 760 -61.00 -51.04 23.04
CA HIS A 760 -60.97 -52.31 22.32
C HIS A 760 -61.12 -52.06 20.80
N THR A 761 -60.61 -52.96 19.96
CA THR A 761 -60.84 -52.95 18.48
C THR A 761 -62.30 -52.80 18.05
N ASN A 762 -63.27 -53.15 18.92
CA ASN A 762 -64.72 -52.99 18.66
C ASN A 762 -65.29 -51.61 19.07
N GLY A 763 -64.42 -50.68 19.50
CA GLY A 763 -64.79 -49.32 19.91
C GLY A 763 -65.29 -49.20 21.35
N LYS A 764 -65.30 -50.26 22.16
CA LYS A 764 -65.66 -50.17 23.59
C LYS A 764 -64.46 -49.71 24.43
N ARG A 765 -64.68 -48.76 25.32
CA ARG A 765 -63.68 -48.33 26.31
C ARG A 765 -63.32 -49.49 27.22
N LEU A 766 -62.03 -49.75 27.39
CA LEU A 766 -61.55 -50.77 28.32
C LEU A 766 -61.57 -50.23 29.75
N PRO A 767 -61.83 -51.06 30.78
CA PRO A 767 -61.81 -50.62 32.18
C PRO A 767 -60.40 -50.23 32.65
N GLN A 768 -60.31 -49.40 33.68
CA GLN A 768 -59.05 -49.11 34.38
C GLN A 768 -58.44 -50.41 34.92
N GLY A 769 -57.14 -50.58 34.81
CA GLY A 769 -56.46 -51.79 35.28
C GLY A 769 -55.21 -52.16 34.47
N ALA A 770 -54.61 -53.29 34.84
CA ALA A 770 -53.43 -53.83 34.17
C ALA A 770 -53.81 -54.64 32.92
N TYR A 771 -53.05 -54.44 31.85
CA TYR A 771 -53.14 -55.16 30.59
C TYR A 771 -51.77 -55.68 30.22
N GLN A 772 -51.70 -56.82 29.53
CA GLN A 772 -50.45 -57.27 28.94
C GLN A 772 -50.31 -56.62 27.57
N TYR A 773 -49.14 -56.07 27.28
CA TYR A 773 -48.79 -55.72 25.91
C TYR A 773 -47.82 -56.75 25.35
N LEU A 774 -47.90 -56.92 24.04
CA LEU A 774 -46.89 -57.57 23.23
C LEU A 774 -46.61 -56.64 22.06
N PHE A 775 -45.40 -56.12 21.99
CA PHE A 775 -44.95 -55.25 20.92
C PHE A 775 -43.84 -55.94 20.13
N SER A 776 -44.02 -56.06 18.83
CA SER A 776 -43.00 -56.57 17.91
C SER A 776 -42.55 -55.45 17.00
N THR A 777 -41.25 -55.23 16.84
CA THR A 777 -40.66 -54.21 15.96
C THR A 777 -40.77 -54.59 14.47
N ASP A 778 -40.68 -55.87 14.12
CA ASP A 778 -40.72 -56.36 12.73
C ASP A 778 -42.03 -57.10 12.38
N GLY A 779 -42.93 -57.26 13.35
CA GLY A 779 -44.16 -58.05 13.23
C GLY A 779 -43.94 -59.56 13.34
N SER A 780 -42.71 -60.01 13.59
CA SER A 780 -42.34 -61.41 13.81
C SER A 780 -42.35 -61.75 15.31
N LYS A 781 -42.39 -63.06 15.59
CA LYS A 781 -42.31 -63.58 16.97
C LYS A 781 -40.90 -63.49 17.59
N GLN A 782 -39.89 -63.15 16.80
CA GLN A 782 -38.48 -63.22 17.19
C GLN A 782 -38.00 -61.94 17.87
N GLN A 783 -38.68 -60.81 17.66
CA GLN A 783 -38.40 -59.52 18.29
C GLN A 783 -39.60 -59.00 19.09
N GLU A 784 -40.25 -59.88 19.88
CA GLU A 784 -41.39 -59.51 20.72
C GLU A 784 -40.95 -59.07 22.11
N LYS A 785 -41.26 -57.82 22.47
CA LYS A 785 -41.23 -57.32 23.84
C LYS A 785 -42.57 -57.52 24.50
N ARG A 786 -42.55 -58.01 25.74
CA ARG A 786 -43.76 -58.30 26.52
C ARG A 786 -43.64 -57.62 27.85
N GLY A 787 -44.71 -56.95 28.24
CA GLY A 787 -44.77 -56.33 29.55
C GLY A 787 -46.20 -56.09 29.96
N TRP A 788 -46.33 -55.28 31.00
CA TRP A 788 -47.62 -54.86 31.51
C TRP A 788 -47.73 -53.36 31.37
N LEU A 789 -48.89 -52.90 30.93
CA LEU A 789 -49.25 -51.50 31.02
C LEU A 789 -50.43 -51.34 31.95
N TYR A 790 -50.54 -50.17 32.57
CA TYR A 790 -51.68 -49.81 33.40
C TYR A 790 -52.47 -48.68 32.76
N LEU A 791 -53.77 -48.90 32.52
CA LEU A 791 -54.71 -47.85 32.13
C LEU A 791 -55.15 -47.10 33.39
N ASN A 792 -54.93 -45.79 33.43
CA ASN A 792 -55.27 -44.94 34.58
C ASN A 792 -56.11 -43.74 34.16
N TYR A 793 -57.42 -43.92 33.97
CA TYR A 793 -58.33 -42.83 33.56
C TYR A 793 -58.49 -41.70 34.59
#